data_AF-G3UGM5-F1
#
_entry.id   AF-G3UGM5-F1
#
_cell.length_a   1.000
_cell.length_b   1.000
_cell.length_c   1.000
_cell.angle_alpha   90.00
_cell.angle_beta   90.00
_cell.angle_gamma   90.00
#
_symmetry.space_group_name_H-M   'P 1'
#
loop_
_entity.id
_entity.type
_entity.pdbx_description
1 polymer ?
#
loop_
_entity_poly.entity_id
_entity_poly.type
_entity_poly.pdbx_seq_one_letter_code
_entity_poly.pdbx_strand_id
1 'polypeptide(L)'
;PRPGKMVIYDLHGCKYKQEIYGNIPDATSWSFPNGVLIKVVRGCWILYEKPHFQGQKCVLEEGEKVLNRDWILQNRKHPQRNFVLGSIKRVLKEYLAEPLGSDTEPQSGGYLGCVFVDKTFEKDMTIPVSLETNSVKFAWISWLAYPDINFKGQATVLEEDHGLFEISATEMKSLHPLQMGGLKVEMPMNLKVIIYEKPHFFGQAKDFSEHIDSVPNFLKNDKNFHGIGSVRVIGGVWVAYEKEHFKGQQFLLEEGDFEDSSACGALSGPILSFRPFSFCFSMLHILNLFSKIFSESGKFIDIMNQEISDLEEIGFGSVTRSIHVKSGVWVAYQQKFFCGEQYILEKGKYKCFFDWGGSNNIIMSIRPVRLVSLTEPHFQSPLHQAFGEPGFQGGCVDFTEEVSDLTSFTPCSFKVLRGCWLLYYQGDISDNQCVLEEGLYADLISCGCPTSEVKSLKPIDYVFEEPSISLFALEHCEGRELHLEEAVNSVLNKDLHLYTQSVWVKSGLWIAYEGSNFLGKQILLEPSEIPNWTAFSGWKTIGSLRPMKQPAVYIRIKNRAQDEYLTVTGNLADTRATSVCISPYSGKNTQIWHYCRGLFKSKVTASDTCLDVIGGRDIPGAKVALWTEHGQFRQKWRLNKDGTISSYLSDQLVLDVKGGNYYDKTHVIVNQPLEGEETQKWDIEIL
;
A
#
# COMPACT_ATOMS: atom_id res chain seq x y z
N PRO A 1 6.33 17.25 -7.21
CA PRO A 1 7.02 16.20 -7.98
C PRO A 1 7.30 14.99 -7.08
N ARG A 2 7.12 13.78 -7.60
CA ARG A 2 7.33 12.54 -6.85
C ARG A 2 8.70 11.95 -7.20
N PRO A 3 9.43 11.36 -6.25
CA PRO A 3 10.68 10.68 -6.57
C PRO A 3 10.40 9.41 -7.38
N GLY A 4 11.29 9.09 -8.33
CA GLY A 4 11.19 7.86 -9.12
C GLY A 4 11.85 6.68 -8.40
N LYS A 5 11.31 5.47 -8.59
CA LYS A 5 12.02 4.22 -8.28
C LYS A 5 11.62 3.11 -9.25
N MET A 6 12.61 2.47 -9.84
CA MET A 6 12.46 1.28 -10.68
C MET A 6 13.49 0.23 -10.27
N VAL A 7 13.09 -1.03 -10.27
CA VAL A 7 13.96 -2.17 -9.97
C VAL A 7 13.97 -3.12 -11.16
N ILE A 8 15.15 -3.57 -11.56
CA ILE A 8 15.35 -4.55 -12.63
C ILE A 8 15.91 -5.84 -12.04
N TYR A 9 15.26 -6.96 -12.36
CA TYR A 9 15.65 -8.32 -11.97
C TYR A 9 15.97 -9.16 -13.21
N ASP A 10 16.81 -10.19 -13.04
CA ASP A 10 16.98 -11.25 -14.04
C ASP A 10 15.78 -12.23 -13.99
N LEU A 11 15.27 -12.59 -15.16
CA LEU A 11 14.01 -13.31 -15.35
C LEU A 11 13.95 -14.71 -14.72
N HIS A 12 15.11 -15.35 -14.48
CA HIS A 12 15.21 -16.71 -13.93
C HIS A 12 16.09 -16.81 -12.67
N GLY A 13 16.41 -15.69 -12.02
CA GLY A 13 17.16 -15.71 -10.77
C GLY A 13 17.28 -14.36 -10.09
N CYS A 14 16.88 -14.28 -8.82
CA CYS A 14 16.96 -13.07 -8.00
C CYS A 14 18.39 -12.66 -7.57
N LYS A 15 19.43 -13.13 -8.27
CA LYS A 15 20.84 -12.87 -7.89
C LYS A 15 21.33 -11.49 -8.33
N TYR A 16 20.81 -10.95 -9.42
CA TYR A 16 21.14 -9.61 -9.91
C TYR A 16 19.93 -8.68 -9.79
N LYS A 17 20.09 -7.64 -8.98
CA LYS A 17 19.09 -6.59 -8.73
C LYS A 17 19.73 -5.23 -8.97
N GLN A 18 19.13 -4.42 -9.83
CA GLN A 18 19.54 -3.03 -10.06
C GLN A 18 18.40 -2.10 -9.66
N GLU A 19 18.65 -1.19 -8.71
CA GLU A 19 17.70 -0.14 -8.32
C GLU A 19 18.08 1.18 -8.97
N ILE A 20 17.07 1.89 -9.47
CA ILE A 20 17.22 3.08 -10.31
C ILE A 20 16.28 4.16 -9.78
N TYR A 21 16.83 5.35 -9.54
CA TYR A 21 16.11 6.47 -8.89
C TYR A 21 16.04 7.73 -9.77
N GLY A 22 16.92 7.81 -10.79
CA GLY A 22 16.99 8.91 -11.75
C GLY A 22 17.39 8.44 -13.14
N ASN A 23 17.69 9.40 -14.01
CA ASN A 23 18.06 9.14 -15.40
C ASN A 23 19.37 8.36 -15.51
N ILE A 24 19.40 7.33 -16.36
CA ILE A 24 20.59 6.55 -16.70
C ILE A 24 20.91 6.80 -18.17
N PRO A 25 21.92 7.64 -18.50
CA PRO A 25 22.24 7.98 -19.88
C PRO A 25 22.89 6.81 -20.63
N ASP A 26 23.49 5.84 -19.93
CA ASP A 26 24.06 4.64 -20.55
C ASP A 26 23.94 3.45 -19.58
N ALA A 27 23.13 2.47 -19.97
CA ALA A 27 22.91 1.21 -19.25
C ALA A 27 23.52 0.00 -19.99
N THR A 28 24.31 0.23 -21.05
CA THR A 28 24.80 -0.83 -21.94
C THR A 28 25.78 -1.80 -21.27
N SER A 29 26.36 -1.39 -20.14
CA SER A 29 27.20 -2.25 -19.30
C SER A 29 26.42 -3.32 -18.52
N TRP A 30 25.09 -3.20 -18.43
CA TRP A 30 24.26 -4.15 -17.70
C TRP A 30 23.90 -5.35 -18.57
N SER A 31 24.29 -6.55 -18.13
CA SER A 31 24.06 -7.78 -18.88
C SER A 31 22.99 -8.64 -18.23
N PHE A 32 21.90 -8.90 -18.95
CA PHE A 32 20.84 -9.80 -18.50
C PHE A 32 20.76 -11.00 -19.44
N PRO A 33 21.18 -12.21 -19.02
CA PRO A 33 21.30 -13.34 -19.93
C PRO A 33 19.95 -13.81 -20.49
N ASN A 34 18.87 -13.77 -19.71
CA ASN A 34 17.58 -14.36 -20.10
C ASN A 34 16.43 -13.36 -20.29
N GLY A 35 16.72 -12.06 -20.29
CA GLY A 35 15.72 -11.00 -20.27
C GLY A 35 15.59 -10.40 -18.87
N VAL A 36 14.66 -9.45 -18.70
CA VAL A 36 14.48 -8.75 -17.43
C VAL A 36 13.03 -8.73 -16.96
N LEU A 37 12.83 -8.86 -15.65
CA LEU A 37 11.61 -8.44 -14.98
C LEU A 37 11.84 -7.04 -14.43
N ILE A 38 11.03 -6.08 -14.87
CA ILE A 38 11.11 -4.70 -14.42
C ILE A 38 9.92 -4.40 -13.53
N LYS A 39 10.21 -3.89 -12.33
CA LYS A 39 9.22 -3.41 -11.37
C LYS A 39 9.37 -1.91 -11.22
N VAL A 40 8.44 -1.16 -11.80
CA VAL A 40 8.34 0.28 -11.56
C VAL A 40 7.57 0.49 -10.26
N VAL A 41 8.30 0.88 -9.22
CA VAL A 41 7.74 1.10 -7.88
C VAL A 41 7.07 2.48 -7.83
N ARG A 42 7.75 3.52 -8.34
CA ARG A 42 7.30 4.91 -8.36
C ARG A 42 7.62 5.65 -9.66
N GLY A 43 6.66 6.42 -10.16
CA GLY A 43 6.78 7.29 -11.33
C GLY A 43 6.68 6.56 -12.67
N CYS A 44 6.79 7.31 -13.77
CA CYS A 44 6.84 6.76 -15.13
C CYS A 44 8.25 6.82 -15.70
N TRP A 45 8.58 5.81 -16.51
CA TRP A 45 9.92 5.63 -17.06
C TRP A 45 9.85 5.30 -18.54
N ILE A 46 10.88 5.72 -19.27
CA ILE A 46 11.06 5.42 -20.69
C ILE A 46 12.40 4.71 -20.84
N LEU A 47 12.35 3.50 -21.37
CA LEU A 47 13.53 2.76 -21.79
C LEU A 47 13.84 3.07 -23.24
N TYR A 48 15.13 3.15 -23.53
CA TYR A 48 15.67 3.42 -24.85
C TYR A 48 16.58 2.29 -25.28
N GLU A 49 16.44 1.88 -26.54
CA GLU A 49 17.26 0.85 -27.17
C GLU A 49 18.75 1.24 -27.19
N LYS A 50 19.06 2.54 -27.37
CA LYS A 50 20.42 3.06 -27.47
C LYS A 50 20.78 3.93 -26.25
N PRO A 51 22.08 4.09 -25.96
CA PRO A 51 22.51 5.07 -24.96
C PRO A 51 22.11 6.50 -25.38
N HIS A 52 22.10 7.40 -24.40
CA HIS A 52 21.81 8.83 -24.54
C HIS A 52 20.39 9.16 -25.03
N PHE A 53 19.40 8.37 -24.61
CA PHE A 53 17.96 8.56 -24.87
C PHE A 53 17.62 8.51 -26.37
N GLN A 54 18.18 7.54 -27.08
CA GLN A 54 18.01 7.36 -28.52
C GLN A 54 17.44 5.98 -28.89
N GLY A 55 16.89 5.88 -30.10
CA GLY A 55 16.38 4.62 -30.66
C GLY A 55 14.95 4.31 -30.25
N GLN A 56 14.58 3.02 -30.31
CA GLN A 56 13.23 2.56 -29.96
C GLN A 56 12.93 2.82 -28.48
N LYS A 57 11.70 3.29 -28.20
CA LYS A 57 11.23 3.65 -26.86
C LYS A 57 10.28 2.58 -26.31
N CYS A 58 10.37 2.31 -25.01
CA CYS A 58 9.39 1.51 -24.29
C CYS A 58 8.97 2.25 -23.01
N VAL A 59 7.69 2.59 -22.90
CA VAL A 59 7.17 3.24 -21.70
C VAL A 59 6.79 2.21 -20.64
N LEU A 60 7.10 2.55 -19.40
CA LEU A 60 6.82 1.79 -18.21
C LEU A 60 6.09 2.70 -17.21
N GLU A 61 4.82 2.39 -16.97
CA GLU A 61 4.04 2.93 -15.85
C GLU A 61 4.28 2.09 -14.60
N GLU A 62 3.81 2.55 -13.44
CA GLU A 62 3.93 1.82 -12.17
C GLU A 62 3.32 0.40 -12.25
N GLY A 63 4.10 -0.62 -11.91
CA GLY A 63 3.71 -2.02 -12.05
C GLY A 63 4.88 -2.93 -12.45
N GLU A 64 4.56 -4.17 -12.79
CA GLU A 64 5.52 -5.17 -13.25
C GLU A 64 5.39 -5.39 -14.76
N LYS A 65 6.54 -5.47 -15.43
CA LYS A 65 6.62 -5.75 -16.87
C LYS A 65 7.79 -6.67 -17.15
N VAL A 66 7.52 -7.78 -17.81
CA VAL A 66 8.55 -8.69 -18.32
C VAL A 66 8.98 -8.22 -19.70
N LEU A 67 10.29 -8.02 -19.89
CA LEU A 67 10.89 -7.77 -21.20
C LEU A 67 11.77 -8.95 -21.59
N ASN A 68 11.28 -9.68 -22.59
CA ASN A 68 12.01 -10.78 -23.22
C ASN A 68 12.98 -10.26 -24.28
N ARG A 69 13.82 -11.15 -24.82
CA ARG A 69 14.80 -10.83 -25.88
C ARG A 69 14.17 -10.22 -27.14
N ASP A 70 12.88 -10.41 -27.34
CA ASP A 70 12.13 -10.01 -28.54
C ASP A 70 11.66 -8.54 -28.54
N TRP A 71 11.94 -7.74 -27.50
CA TRP A 71 11.55 -6.33 -27.50
C TRP A 71 12.32 -5.48 -28.54
N ILE A 72 13.45 -6.00 -29.03
CA ILE A 72 14.26 -5.46 -30.14
C ILE A 72 14.01 -6.34 -31.37
N LEU A 73 12.91 -6.14 -32.10
CA LEU A 73 12.70 -6.81 -33.38
C LEU A 73 12.40 -5.80 -34.47
N GLN A 74 13.46 -5.36 -35.15
CA GLN A 74 13.64 -5.56 -36.60
C GLN A 74 15.12 -5.30 -37.00
N ASN A 75 15.70 -6.26 -37.73
CA ASN A 75 16.99 -6.20 -38.45
C ASN A 75 18.33 -6.31 -37.68
N ARG A 76 18.57 -7.42 -36.96
CA ARG A 76 19.96 -7.87 -36.72
C ARG A 76 20.18 -9.31 -37.21
N LYS A 77 21.17 -9.50 -38.09
CA LYS A 77 21.55 -10.80 -38.69
C LYS A 77 22.20 -11.79 -37.72
N HIS A 78 22.46 -11.41 -36.47
CA HIS A 78 23.05 -12.27 -35.45
C HIS A 78 22.38 -12.06 -34.08
N PRO A 79 21.94 -13.12 -33.40
CA PRO A 79 21.38 -13.01 -32.04
C PRO A 79 22.49 -12.69 -31.04
N GLN A 80 22.36 -11.58 -30.31
CA GLN A 80 23.24 -11.30 -29.16
C GLN A 80 22.96 -12.32 -28.04
N ARG A 81 24.02 -12.78 -27.36
CA ARG A 81 23.94 -13.75 -26.26
C ARG A 81 23.24 -13.20 -25.01
N ASN A 82 23.24 -11.87 -24.81
CA ASN A 82 22.72 -11.19 -23.62
C ASN A 82 21.75 -10.07 -24.02
N PHE A 83 20.71 -9.84 -23.22
CA PHE A 83 19.85 -8.66 -23.28
C PHE A 83 20.63 -7.44 -22.77
N VAL A 84 20.66 -6.36 -23.56
CA VAL A 84 21.37 -5.11 -23.26
C VAL A 84 20.37 -3.95 -23.30
N LEU A 85 20.43 -3.10 -22.29
CA LEU A 85 19.59 -1.90 -22.17
C LEU A 85 20.40 -0.67 -22.60
N GLY A 86 19.83 0.23 -23.41
CA GLY A 86 20.55 1.40 -23.91
C GLY A 86 20.63 2.53 -22.89
N SER A 87 19.48 3.16 -22.59
CA SER A 87 19.37 4.22 -21.58
C SER A 87 17.96 4.27 -20.97
N ILE A 88 17.82 5.00 -19.87
CA ILE A 88 16.60 5.04 -19.04
C ILE A 88 16.32 6.48 -18.65
N LYS A 89 15.17 7.02 -19.06
CA LYS A 89 14.73 8.37 -18.70
C LYS A 89 13.52 8.29 -17.78
N ARG A 90 13.56 9.03 -16.67
CA ARG A 90 12.40 9.28 -15.81
C ARG A 90 11.54 10.34 -16.48
N VAL A 91 10.24 10.09 -16.57
CA VAL A 91 9.27 11.09 -17.02
C VAL A 91 8.99 12.03 -15.85
N LEU A 92 9.26 13.32 -16.02
CA LEU A 92 8.89 14.35 -15.07
C LEU A 92 7.57 14.99 -15.52
N LYS A 93 6.61 15.11 -14.59
CA LYS A 93 5.48 16.03 -14.79
C LYS A 93 5.97 17.40 -14.34
N GLU A 94 6.32 18.28 -15.28
CA GLU A 94 6.67 19.65 -14.94
C GLU A 94 5.38 20.41 -14.59
N TYR A 95 5.22 20.73 -13.30
CA TYR A 95 4.07 21.44 -12.76
C TYR A 95 4.33 22.95 -12.85
N LEU A 96 4.10 23.56 -14.01
CA LEU A 96 4.11 25.03 -14.12
C LEU A 96 2.69 25.61 -14.02
N ALA A 97 2.58 26.59 -13.13
CA ALA A 97 1.43 27.46 -12.94
C ALA A 97 1.20 28.31 -14.21
N GLU A 98 -0.08 28.45 -14.57
CA GLU A 98 -0.72 29.35 -15.55
C GLU A 98 0.06 29.82 -16.81
N PRO A 99 -0.57 29.79 -18.01
CA PRO A 99 -0.06 30.56 -19.13
C PRO A 99 -0.06 32.05 -18.77
N LEU A 100 1.09 32.70 -18.92
CA LEU A 100 1.22 34.14 -18.84
C LEU A 100 0.31 34.79 -19.92
N GLY A 101 -0.71 35.52 -19.48
CA GLY A 101 -1.40 36.55 -20.26
C GLY A 101 -2.26 36.08 -21.45
N SER A 102 -3.57 35.96 -21.24
CA SER A 102 -4.53 36.33 -22.28
C SER A 102 -4.40 37.83 -22.53
N ASP A 103 -3.76 38.23 -23.62
CA ASP A 103 -4.10 39.40 -24.45
C ASP A 103 -2.97 39.65 -25.45
N THR A 104 -3.07 38.97 -26.59
CA THR A 104 -2.63 39.58 -27.85
C THR A 104 -3.53 39.01 -28.93
N GLU A 105 -4.49 39.81 -29.38
CA GLU A 105 -5.27 39.54 -30.59
C GLU A 105 -4.31 39.16 -31.73
N PRO A 106 -4.55 38.07 -32.47
CA PRO A 106 -3.85 37.85 -33.71
C PRO A 106 -4.33 38.91 -34.71
N GLN A 107 -3.49 39.90 -34.97
CA GLN A 107 -3.69 40.80 -36.11
C GLN A 107 -3.82 39.96 -37.38
N SER A 108 -4.80 40.34 -38.19
CA SER A 108 -5.22 39.74 -39.44
C SER A 108 -4.08 39.20 -40.32
N GLY A 109 -4.07 37.89 -40.56
CA GLY A 109 -3.29 37.28 -41.65
C GLY A 109 -3.09 35.76 -41.52
N GLY A 110 -3.84 34.98 -42.30
CA GLY A 110 -3.55 33.56 -42.60
C GLY A 110 -4.15 32.53 -41.63
N TYR A 111 -5.13 31.76 -42.11
CA TYR A 111 -5.69 30.60 -41.39
C TYR A 111 -4.63 29.50 -41.23
N LEU A 112 -3.96 29.45 -40.07
CA LEU A 112 -3.35 28.23 -39.53
C LEU A 112 -4.05 27.92 -38.21
N GLY A 113 -5.07 27.05 -38.25
CA GLY A 113 -5.76 26.59 -37.06
C GLY A 113 -4.85 25.68 -36.24
N CYS A 114 -4.16 26.22 -35.25
CA CYS A 114 -3.49 25.44 -34.22
C CYS A 114 -4.51 25.08 -33.13
N VAL A 115 -4.79 23.79 -32.92
CA VAL A 115 -5.54 23.34 -31.74
C VAL A 115 -4.56 23.28 -30.57
N PHE A 116 -4.82 24.09 -29.55
CA PHE A 116 -4.17 23.96 -28.25
C PHE A 116 -4.92 22.89 -27.45
N VAL A 117 -4.23 21.80 -27.11
CA VAL A 117 -4.77 20.80 -26.18
C VAL A 117 -4.51 21.33 -24.77
N ASP A 118 -5.54 21.95 -24.17
CA ASP A 118 -5.49 22.53 -22.83
C ASP A 118 -5.55 21.45 -21.72
N LYS A 119 -5.11 21.81 -20.51
CA LYS A 119 -4.90 21.02 -19.27
C LYS A 119 -6.09 20.16 -18.79
N THR A 120 -7.21 20.11 -19.49
CA THR A 120 -8.52 19.70 -18.95
C THR A 120 -8.92 18.25 -19.15
N PHE A 121 -8.15 17.41 -19.86
CA PHE A 121 -8.63 16.07 -20.23
C PHE A 121 -7.59 14.96 -20.04
N GLU A 122 -7.51 14.35 -18.84
CA GLU A 122 -6.76 13.11 -18.58
C GLU A 122 -7.52 11.82 -19.01
N LYS A 123 -8.42 11.89 -20.01
CA LYS A 123 -9.13 10.71 -20.52
C LYS A 123 -8.80 10.43 -21.97
N ASP A 124 -8.63 9.14 -22.25
CA ASP A 124 -8.77 8.45 -23.53
C ASP A 124 -9.51 9.27 -24.60
N MET A 125 -8.75 9.93 -25.48
CA MET A 125 -9.34 10.76 -26.54
C MET A 125 -9.37 9.99 -27.86
N THR A 126 -10.51 10.03 -28.55
CA THR A 126 -10.59 9.68 -29.97
C THR A 126 -10.52 10.97 -30.76
N ILE A 127 -9.52 11.10 -31.65
CA ILE A 127 -9.34 12.31 -32.47
C ILE A 127 -10.52 12.37 -33.46
N PRO A 128 -11.34 13.45 -33.48
CA PRO A 128 -12.45 13.57 -34.41
C PRO A 128 -11.93 13.61 -35.86
N VAL A 129 -12.47 12.76 -36.73
CA VAL A 129 -12.04 12.54 -38.13
C VAL A 129 -12.30 13.76 -39.06
N SER A 130 -12.80 14.89 -38.55
CA SER A 130 -13.22 16.05 -39.36
C SER A 130 -12.43 17.35 -39.13
N LEU A 131 -11.13 17.26 -38.85
CA LEU A 131 -10.25 18.43 -38.74
C LEU A 131 -9.13 18.33 -39.80
N GLU A 132 -9.28 19.08 -40.90
CA GLU A 132 -8.20 19.38 -41.84
C GLU A 132 -7.19 20.31 -41.15
N THR A 133 -6.37 19.77 -40.25
CA THR A 133 -5.34 20.53 -39.52
C THR A 133 -3.99 19.85 -39.67
N ASN A 134 -3.01 20.58 -40.22
CA ASN A 134 -1.65 20.09 -40.50
C ASN A 134 -0.73 20.01 -39.26
N SER A 135 -1.16 20.44 -38.07
CA SER A 135 -0.35 20.33 -36.86
C SER A 135 -1.18 20.37 -35.58
N VAL A 136 -0.86 19.50 -34.62
CA VAL A 136 -1.40 19.49 -33.26
C VAL A 136 -0.25 19.77 -32.29
N LYS A 137 -0.39 20.79 -31.44
CA LYS A 137 0.62 21.12 -30.43
C LYS A 137 0.20 20.52 -29.10
N PHE A 138 1.02 19.62 -28.57
CA PHE A 138 0.82 19.00 -27.26
C PHE A 138 1.52 19.83 -26.19
N ALA A 139 0.81 20.13 -25.11
CA ALA A 139 1.35 20.89 -24.01
C ALA A 139 1.41 20.01 -22.74
N TRP A 140 2.60 19.90 -22.15
CA TRP A 140 2.86 19.69 -20.71
C TRP A 140 2.48 18.36 -20.02
N ILE A 141 2.23 17.27 -20.77
CA ILE A 141 2.26 15.88 -20.27
C ILE A 141 2.83 14.99 -21.38
N SER A 142 3.61 13.95 -21.06
CA SER A 142 3.99 12.92 -22.06
C SER A 142 2.78 12.04 -22.40
N TRP A 143 2.45 11.94 -23.69
CA TRP A 143 1.30 11.20 -24.21
C TRP A 143 1.73 9.97 -25.02
N LEU A 144 0.90 8.93 -25.01
CA LEU A 144 0.97 7.82 -25.96
C LEU A 144 -0.04 8.05 -27.09
N ALA A 145 0.46 8.22 -28.31
CA ALA A 145 -0.36 8.34 -29.51
C ALA A 145 -0.51 6.99 -30.22
N TYR A 146 -1.74 6.64 -30.57
CA TYR A 146 -2.07 5.37 -31.22
C TYR A 146 -2.65 5.61 -32.61
N PRO A 147 -2.27 4.78 -33.61
CA PRO A 147 -2.75 4.93 -34.99
C PRO A 147 -4.23 4.57 -35.15
N ASP A 148 -4.81 3.79 -34.23
CA ASP A 148 -6.21 3.40 -34.24
C ASP A 148 -7.00 3.91 -33.04
N ILE A 149 -8.34 3.91 -33.19
CA ILE A 149 -9.30 4.25 -32.13
C ILE A 149 -9.21 3.17 -31.03
N ASN A 150 -9.47 3.55 -29.78
CA ASN A 150 -9.40 2.66 -28.60
C ASN A 150 -7.98 2.14 -28.29
N PHE A 151 -6.95 2.97 -28.48
CA PHE A 151 -5.56 2.68 -28.06
C PHE A 151 -4.98 1.42 -28.70
N LYS A 152 -5.28 1.20 -29.99
CA LYS A 152 -4.82 0.04 -30.76
C LYS A 152 -3.67 0.41 -31.69
N GLY A 153 -2.77 -0.56 -31.91
CA GLY A 153 -1.58 -0.39 -32.72
C GLY A 153 -0.34 -0.02 -31.89
N GLN A 154 0.79 0.18 -32.57
CA GLN A 154 2.05 0.55 -31.91
C GLN A 154 1.99 2.00 -31.42
N ALA A 155 2.08 2.18 -30.10
CA ALA A 155 2.03 3.50 -29.49
C ALA A 155 3.31 4.30 -29.77
N THR A 156 3.16 5.58 -30.10
CA THR A 156 4.26 6.54 -30.25
C THR A 156 4.32 7.44 -29.02
N VAL A 157 5.50 7.58 -28.42
CA VAL A 157 5.70 8.40 -27.21
C VAL A 157 5.96 9.85 -27.61
N LEU A 158 5.13 10.76 -27.11
CA LEU A 158 5.25 12.20 -27.29
C LEU A 158 6.01 12.80 -26.10
N GLU A 159 7.23 13.29 -26.33
CA GLU A 159 8.10 13.94 -25.33
C GLU A 159 8.37 15.41 -25.70
N GLU A 160 8.75 16.23 -24.72
CA GLU A 160 8.91 17.69 -24.86
C GLU A 160 10.27 18.14 -25.44
N ASP A 161 11.18 17.21 -25.78
CA ASP A 161 12.54 17.61 -26.11
C ASP A 161 12.63 18.27 -27.52
N HIS A 162 12.69 19.61 -27.51
CA HIS A 162 13.19 20.50 -28.55
C HIS A 162 12.50 20.41 -29.92
N GLY A 163 11.22 20.75 -29.97
CA GLY A 163 10.56 21.07 -31.24
C GLY A 163 9.07 20.81 -31.17
N LEU A 164 8.29 21.78 -31.64
CA LEU A 164 6.89 21.59 -31.98
C LEU A 164 6.78 20.37 -32.89
N PHE A 165 6.29 19.25 -32.39
CA PHE A 165 6.03 18.07 -33.21
C PHE A 165 4.87 18.39 -34.16
N GLU A 166 5.17 18.65 -35.43
CA GLU A 166 4.19 18.56 -36.52
C GLU A 166 3.98 17.08 -36.82
N ILE A 167 3.05 16.44 -36.11
CA ILE A 167 2.57 15.10 -36.47
C ILE A 167 1.39 15.28 -37.43
N SER A 168 1.44 14.60 -38.57
CA SER A 168 0.31 14.57 -39.50
C SER A 168 -0.91 13.98 -38.79
N ALA A 169 -1.97 14.78 -38.64
CA ALA A 169 -3.23 14.36 -38.01
C ALA A 169 -3.90 13.17 -38.73
N THR A 170 -3.43 12.78 -39.92
CA THR A 170 -3.97 11.65 -40.69
C THR A 170 -3.54 10.28 -40.18
N GLU A 171 -2.51 10.18 -39.32
CA GLU A 171 -1.94 8.89 -38.91
C GLU A 171 -2.36 8.42 -37.51
N MET A 172 -2.85 9.32 -36.65
CA MET A 172 -3.17 9.03 -35.25
C MET A 172 -4.67 9.20 -34.98
N LYS A 173 -5.27 8.25 -34.26
CA LYS A 173 -6.72 8.25 -33.97
C LYS A 173 -7.05 8.23 -32.48
N SER A 174 -6.12 7.90 -31.59
CA SER A 174 -6.35 8.01 -30.15
C SER A 174 -5.12 8.37 -29.32
N LEU A 175 -5.33 9.00 -28.15
CA LEU A 175 -4.28 9.52 -27.26
C LEU A 175 -4.53 9.10 -25.80
N HIS A 176 -3.50 8.56 -25.15
CA HIS A 176 -3.54 8.11 -23.75
C HIS A 176 -2.49 8.85 -22.91
N PRO A 177 -2.87 9.53 -21.80
CA PRO A 177 -1.92 10.21 -20.93
C PRO A 177 -1.18 9.20 -20.05
N LEU A 178 0.11 9.42 -19.79
CA LEU A 178 0.88 8.54 -18.91
C LEU A 178 0.46 8.68 -17.43
N GLN A 179 0.25 7.55 -16.76
CA GLN A 179 -0.19 7.49 -15.37
C GLN A 179 0.98 7.40 -14.38
N MET A 180 1.27 8.50 -13.69
CA MET A 180 2.37 8.61 -12.69
C MET A 180 2.12 7.86 -11.36
N GLY A 181 1.01 7.12 -11.26
CA GLY A 181 0.57 6.38 -10.08
C GLY A 181 0.37 7.19 -8.79
N GLY A 182 -0.10 6.51 -7.75
CA GLY A 182 -0.47 7.10 -6.46
C GLY A 182 0.65 7.12 -5.42
N LEU A 183 0.46 7.88 -4.34
CA LEU A 183 1.45 8.03 -3.26
C LEU A 183 1.75 6.69 -2.56
N LYS A 184 3.03 6.39 -2.31
CA LYS A 184 3.56 5.08 -1.92
C LYS A 184 4.69 5.16 -0.89
N VAL A 185 4.69 4.22 0.04
CA VAL A 185 5.70 4.05 1.11
C VAL A 185 6.13 2.59 1.16
N GLU A 186 7.41 2.29 1.12
CA GLU A 186 7.91 0.90 1.24
C GLU A 186 8.31 0.58 2.68
N MET A 187 8.93 1.53 3.39
CA MET A 187 9.56 1.34 4.69
C MET A 187 8.98 2.32 5.73
N PRO A 188 7.69 2.21 6.06
CA PRO A 188 6.94 3.20 6.85
C PRO A 188 7.55 3.54 8.20
N MET A 189 8.19 2.57 8.87
CA MET A 189 8.78 2.79 10.20
C MET A 189 10.32 2.90 10.19
N ASN A 190 10.97 2.76 9.02
CA ASN A 190 12.38 3.12 8.88
C ASN A 190 12.50 4.64 8.64
N LEU A 191 12.09 5.44 9.61
CA LEU A 191 12.12 6.89 9.53
C LEU A 191 13.56 7.36 9.36
N LYS A 192 13.95 7.65 8.12
CA LYS A 192 15.27 8.18 7.82
C LYS A 192 15.24 9.12 6.62
N VAL A 193 15.73 10.34 6.83
CA VAL A 193 15.96 11.33 5.79
C VAL A 193 17.38 11.86 5.89
N ILE A 194 18.00 12.14 4.74
CA ILE A 194 19.34 12.74 4.63
C ILE A 194 19.19 14.04 3.87
N ILE A 195 19.64 15.15 4.46
CA ILE A 195 19.71 16.44 3.78
C ILE A 195 21.15 16.70 3.34
N TYR A 196 21.31 17.32 2.18
CA TYR A 196 22.58 17.70 1.61
C TYR A 196 22.63 19.20 1.37
N GLU A 197 23.79 19.78 1.55
CA GLU A 197 24.03 21.21 1.36
C GLU A 197 23.86 21.64 -0.11
N LYS A 198 24.23 20.77 -1.07
CA LYS A 198 24.20 21.09 -2.51
C LYS A 198 23.24 20.19 -3.28
N PRO A 199 22.79 20.62 -4.48
CA PRO A 199 22.04 19.76 -5.41
C PRO A 199 22.80 18.48 -5.76
N HIS A 200 22.08 17.48 -6.24
CA HIS A 200 22.58 16.17 -6.66
C HIS A 200 23.41 15.44 -5.60
N PHE A 201 23.04 15.61 -4.32
CA PHE A 201 23.62 14.90 -3.16
C PHE A 201 25.10 15.19 -2.92
N PHE A 202 25.57 16.38 -3.30
CA PHE A 202 26.92 16.85 -3.04
C PHE A 202 27.00 17.72 -1.77
N GLY A 203 28.22 17.96 -1.30
CA GLY A 203 28.50 18.82 -0.14
C GLY A 203 28.36 18.08 1.19
N GLN A 204 28.20 18.82 2.28
CA GLN A 204 27.96 18.23 3.60
C GLN A 204 26.59 17.54 3.63
N ALA A 205 26.50 16.41 4.33
CA ALA A 205 25.28 15.63 4.49
C ALA A 205 24.98 15.40 5.97
N LYS A 206 23.70 15.38 6.34
CA LYS A 206 23.25 15.07 7.70
C LYS A 206 22.00 14.21 7.66
N ASP A 207 22.00 13.11 8.40
CA ASP A 207 20.85 12.20 8.48
C ASP A 207 20.05 12.39 9.76
N PHE A 208 18.75 12.06 9.67
CA PHE A 208 17.76 12.28 10.71
C PHE A 208 16.75 11.16 10.74
N SER A 209 16.29 10.82 11.94
CA SER A 209 15.23 9.83 12.18
C SER A 209 14.06 10.38 13.01
N GLU A 210 14.13 11.64 13.41
CA GLU A 210 13.12 12.32 14.25
C GLU A 210 12.71 13.68 13.66
N HIS A 211 11.76 14.35 14.30
CA HIS A 211 11.30 15.67 13.89
C HIS A 211 12.40 16.74 14.06
N ILE A 212 12.45 17.66 13.11
CA ILE A 212 13.37 18.80 13.06
C ILE A 212 12.51 20.06 13.10
N ASP A 213 12.45 20.73 14.24
CA ASP A 213 11.66 21.94 14.43
C ASP A 213 12.33 23.19 13.81
N SER A 214 13.66 23.22 13.74
CA SER A 214 14.42 24.26 13.04
C SER A 214 15.70 23.70 12.42
N VAL A 215 15.70 23.63 11.09
CA VAL A 215 16.89 23.27 10.29
C VAL A 215 18.05 24.23 10.60
N PRO A 216 17.89 25.57 10.57
CA PRO A 216 18.98 26.49 10.90
C PRO A 216 19.58 26.27 12.29
N ASN A 217 18.74 26.06 13.32
CA ASN A 217 19.23 25.83 14.68
C ASN A 217 20.02 24.53 14.79
N PHE A 218 19.57 23.48 14.11
CA PHE A 218 20.24 22.18 14.11
C PHE A 218 21.60 22.21 13.39
N LEU A 219 21.77 23.17 12.50
CA LEU A 219 22.99 23.40 11.71
C LEU A 219 23.92 24.44 12.34
N LYS A 220 23.54 25.09 13.46
CA LYS A 220 24.32 26.17 14.12
C LYS A 220 25.77 25.81 14.46
N ASN A 221 26.09 24.53 14.62
CA ASN A 221 27.46 24.08 14.89
C ASN A 221 28.34 23.99 13.63
N ASP A 222 27.77 24.11 12.42
CA ASP A 222 28.47 24.11 11.14
C ASP A 222 28.32 25.47 10.47
N LYS A 223 29.33 26.34 10.60
CA LYS A 223 29.33 27.70 10.03
C LYS A 223 29.28 27.74 8.49
N ASN A 224 29.32 26.59 7.83
CA ASN A 224 29.40 26.43 6.38
C ASN A 224 28.12 25.85 5.74
N PHE A 225 27.07 25.54 6.50
CA PHE A 225 25.85 24.99 5.92
C PHE A 225 24.89 26.11 5.48
N HIS A 226 24.83 26.35 4.16
CA HIS A 226 24.13 27.51 3.58
C HIS A 226 22.66 27.28 3.21
N GLY A 227 22.17 26.04 3.32
CA GLY A 227 20.79 25.68 2.98
C GLY A 227 20.67 24.23 2.53
N ILE A 228 19.46 23.78 2.25
CA ILE A 228 19.20 22.43 1.74
C ILE A 228 19.23 22.49 0.21
N GLY A 229 20.24 21.85 -0.38
CA GLY A 229 20.40 21.74 -1.82
C GLY A 229 19.77 20.49 -2.41
N SER A 230 19.73 19.38 -1.67
CA SER A 230 19.05 18.14 -2.06
C SER A 230 18.65 17.29 -0.85
N VAL A 231 17.70 16.38 -1.03
CA VAL A 231 17.14 15.54 0.05
C VAL A 231 17.03 14.09 -0.42
N ARG A 232 17.42 13.14 0.42
CA ARG A 232 17.17 11.71 0.21
C ARG A 232 16.32 11.17 1.34
N VAL A 233 15.11 10.72 1.03
CA VAL A 233 14.26 10.02 1.99
C VAL A 233 14.55 8.53 1.85
N ILE A 234 15.23 7.95 2.84
CA ILE A 234 15.60 6.54 2.87
C ILE A 234 14.40 5.66 3.23
N GLY A 235 13.58 6.14 4.16
CA GLY A 235 12.40 5.42 4.61
C GLY A 235 11.42 6.29 5.38
N GLY A 236 10.18 5.83 5.38
CA GLY A 236 9.04 6.54 5.94
C GLY A 236 8.54 7.64 5.00
N VAL A 237 7.55 8.37 5.46
CA VAL A 237 7.05 9.57 4.78
C VAL A 237 7.38 10.76 5.64
N TRP A 238 7.84 11.83 5.02
CA TRP A 238 8.23 13.03 5.73
C TRP A 238 7.37 14.19 5.25
N VAL A 239 7.05 15.09 6.17
CA VAL A 239 6.41 16.37 5.84
C VAL A 239 7.45 17.46 6.05
N ALA A 240 7.83 18.11 4.96
CA ALA A 240 8.65 19.31 4.99
C ALA A 240 7.76 20.54 5.08
N TYR A 241 8.25 21.56 5.78
CA TYR A 241 7.54 22.81 5.98
C TYR A 241 8.40 24.00 5.57
N GLU A 242 7.75 25.00 4.98
CA GLU A 242 8.37 26.25 4.55
C GLU A 242 8.98 27.04 5.72
N LYS A 243 8.37 26.96 6.92
CA LYS A 243 8.80 27.71 8.11
C LYS A 243 9.21 26.78 9.23
N GLU A 244 9.99 27.32 10.17
CA GLU A 244 10.33 26.64 11.42
C GLU A 244 9.05 26.31 12.22
N HIS A 245 9.17 25.29 13.07
CA HIS A 245 8.12 24.79 13.95
C HIS A 245 6.86 24.32 13.21
N PHE A 246 7.04 23.66 12.07
CA PHE A 246 5.98 22.98 11.30
C PHE A 246 4.89 23.95 10.79
N LYS A 247 5.31 25.10 10.29
CA LYS A 247 4.42 26.18 9.82
C LYS A 247 4.61 26.48 8.34
N GLY A 248 3.63 27.18 7.77
CA GLY A 248 3.65 27.58 6.36
C GLY A 248 3.24 26.44 5.44
N GLN A 249 3.66 26.53 4.19
CA GLN A 249 3.33 25.52 3.17
C GLN A 249 3.90 24.15 3.54
N GLN A 250 3.12 23.10 3.29
CA GLN A 250 3.48 21.72 3.58
C GLN A 250 3.86 20.99 2.30
N PHE A 251 4.87 20.11 2.38
CA PHE A 251 5.34 19.30 1.26
C PHE A 251 5.48 17.85 1.71
N LEU A 252 4.76 16.95 1.06
CA LEU A 252 4.96 15.53 1.31
C LEU A 252 6.23 15.05 0.58
N LEU A 253 7.14 14.46 1.35
CA LEU A 253 8.35 13.83 0.86
C LEU A 253 8.21 12.31 1.02
N GLU A 254 7.98 11.63 -0.10
CA GLU A 254 8.00 10.17 -0.18
C GLU A 254 9.42 9.63 -0.27
N GLU A 255 9.58 8.32 -0.10
CA GLU A 255 10.87 7.64 -0.21
C GLU A 255 11.51 7.81 -1.60
N GLY A 256 12.77 8.25 -1.61
CA GLY A 256 13.59 8.38 -2.79
C GLY A 256 14.43 9.66 -2.81
N ASP A 257 14.90 9.97 -4.03
CA ASP A 257 15.94 10.95 -4.29
C ASP A 257 15.34 12.25 -4.85
N PHE A 258 15.48 13.34 -4.09
CA PHE A 258 15.13 14.70 -4.48
C PHE A 258 16.41 15.48 -4.77
N GLU A 259 16.80 15.49 -6.04
CA GLU A 259 18.09 16.00 -6.51
C GLU A 259 18.25 17.52 -6.36
N ASP A 260 17.16 18.27 -6.27
CA ASP A 260 17.18 19.72 -6.07
C ASP A 260 15.89 20.24 -5.40
N SER A 261 15.85 21.55 -5.13
CA SER A 261 14.70 22.21 -4.51
C SER A 261 13.44 22.15 -5.37
N SER A 262 13.57 22.15 -6.71
CA SER A 262 12.45 22.03 -7.63
C SER A 262 11.84 20.62 -7.58
N ALA A 263 12.65 19.58 -7.40
CA ALA A 263 12.24 18.19 -7.27
C ALA A 263 11.38 17.95 -6.01
N CYS A 264 11.62 18.71 -4.94
CA CYS A 264 10.82 18.64 -3.70
C CYS A 264 9.40 19.21 -3.85
N GLY A 265 9.10 19.90 -4.97
CA GLY A 265 7.82 20.61 -5.13
C GLY A 265 7.66 21.83 -4.25
N ALA A 266 8.73 22.24 -3.58
CA ALA A 266 8.87 23.56 -3.02
C ALA A 266 8.97 24.53 -4.20
N LEU A 267 7.83 25.08 -4.61
CA LEU A 267 7.78 26.22 -5.52
C LEU A 267 8.52 27.38 -4.81
N SER A 268 9.84 27.46 -5.02
CA SER A 268 10.72 28.57 -4.65
C SER A 268 10.98 28.86 -3.14
N GLY A 269 10.37 28.17 -2.18
CA GLY A 269 10.53 28.45 -0.74
C GLY A 269 11.62 27.63 -0.01
N PRO A 270 12.23 28.13 1.07
CA PRO A 270 13.17 27.37 1.90
C PRO A 270 12.44 26.29 2.70
N ILE A 271 13.04 25.11 2.89
CA ILE A 271 12.54 24.10 3.83
C ILE A 271 13.23 24.31 5.18
N LEU A 272 12.46 24.61 6.22
CA LEU A 272 12.99 25.02 7.52
C LEU A 272 12.61 24.09 8.68
N SER A 273 11.65 23.19 8.49
CA SER A 273 11.37 22.13 9.46
C SER A 273 10.85 20.86 8.78
N PHE A 274 11.06 19.71 9.43
CA PHE A 274 10.66 18.39 8.94
C PHE A 274 9.97 17.60 10.05
N ARG A 275 8.90 16.90 9.71
CA ARG A 275 8.26 15.96 10.63
C ARG A 275 8.18 14.59 9.96
N PRO A 276 8.72 13.52 10.57
CA PRO A 276 8.44 12.18 10.11
C PRO A 276 6.96 11.87 10.36
N PHE A 277 6.37 11.19 9.40
CA PHE A 277 5.02 10.68 9.51
C PHE A 277 5.08 9.32 10.22
N SER A 278 4.71 9.29 11.50
CA SER A 278 4.83 8.09 12.34
C SER A 278 3.46 7.70 12.91
N PHE A 279 2.65 6.97 12.15
CA PHE A 279 1.41 6.35 12.64
C PHE A 279 1.07 5.09 11.86
N CYS A 280 0.33 4.16 12.50
CA CYS A 280 -0.18 2.91 11.91
C CYS A 280 -0.70 3.15 10.49
N PHE A 281 0.04 2.64 9.49
CA PHE A 281 -0.44 2.57 8.12
C PHE A 281 -1.58 1.56 8.08
N SER A 282 -2.79 2.02 8.37
CA SER A 282 -3.99 1.23 8.13
C SER A 282 -4.11 1.00 6.63
N MET A 283 -4.23 -0.25 6.19
CA MET A 283 -4.48 -0.56 4.78
C MET A 283 -5.80 0.02 4.27
N LEU A 284 -6.74 0.29 5.19
CA LEU A 284 -8.00 0.93 4.89
C LEU A 284 -7.88 2.43 5.06
N HIS A 285 -8.06 3.17 3.97
CA HIS A 285 -8.09 4.62 3.92
C HIS A 285 -9.54 5.05 3.78
N ILE A 286 -10.06 5.78 4.77
CA ILE A 286 -11.44 6.23 4.80
C ILE A 286 -11.46 7.70 5.19
N LEU A 287 -12.05 8.54 4.34
CA LEU A 287 -12.16 9.97 4.54
C LEU A 287 -13.54 10.47 4.10
N ASN A 288 -14.12 11.34 4.91
CA ASN A 288 -15.39 12.00 4.61
C ASN A 288 -15.14 13.50 4.37
N LEU A 289 -15.55 14.02 3.21
CA LEU A 289 -15.58 15.45 2.92
C LEU A 289 -17.00 16.00 3.08
N PHE A 290 -17.13 17.20 3.64
CA PHE A 290 -18.42 17.83 3.83
C PHE A 290 -18.44 19.28 3.33
N SER A 291 -19.51 19.65 2.63
CA SER A 291 -19.80 21.03 2.20
C SER A 291 -20.39 21.90 3.33
N LYS A 292 -20.74 21.28 4.47
CA LYS A 292 -21.18 21.90 5.73
C LYS A 292 -20.48 21.22 6.90
N ILE A 293 -20.24 21.92 8.01
CA ILE A 293 -19.50 21.40 9.16
C ILE A 293 -20.14 20.11 9.68
N PHE A 294 -19.49 18.97 9.44
CA PHE A 294 -19.87 17.61 9.86
C PHE A 294 -21.37 17.29 9.75
N SER A 295 -22.02 17.81 8.71
CA SER A 295 -23.47 17.68 8.56
C SER A 295 -23.80 16.89 7.31
N GLU A 296 -24.41 15.72 7.52
CA GLU A 296 -24.91 14.84 6.45
C GLU A 296 -26.16 15.42 5.75
N SER A 297 -26.76 16.49 6.30
CA SER A 297 -27.83 17.25 5.62
C SER A 297 -27.30 18.21 4.54
N GLY A 298 -25.99 18.32 4.36
CA GLY A 298 -25.33 19.01 3.24
C GLY A 298 -24.80 18.04 2.18
N LYS A 299 -24.13 18.54 1.14
CA LYS A 299 -23.39 17.66 0.23
C LYS A 299 -22.21 17.05 1.01
N PHE A 300 -22.09 15.74 1.01
CA PHE A 300 -20.96 15.03 1.58
C PHE A 300 -20.53 13.90 0.64
N ILE A 301 -19.27 13.50 0.72
CA ILE A 301 -18.77 12.32 0.03
C ILE A 301 -17.87 11.49 0.93
N ASP A 302 -18.05 10.17 0.85
CA ASP A 302 -17.19 9.19 1.49
C ASP A 302 -16.20 8.65 0.45
N ILE A 303 -14.91 8.89 0.68
CA ILE A 303 -13.82 8.44 -0.19
C ILE A 303 -13.11 7.29 0.52
N MET A 304 -13.06 6.14 -0.15
CA MET A 304 -12.46 4.92 0.39
C MET A 304 -11.43 4.35 -0.58
N ASN A 305 -10.17 4.25 -0.13
CA ASN A 305 -9.06 3.64 -0.87
C ASN A 305 -8.85 4.15 -2.31
N GLN A 306 -9.41 5.29 -2.69
CA GLN A 306 -9.38 5.83 -4.05
C GLN A 306 -8.76 7.22 -4.05
N GLU A 307 -8.04 7.54 -5.12
CA GLU A 307 -7.61 8.90 -5.42
C GLU A 307 -8.64 9.57 -6.32
N ILE A 308 -8.89 10.86 -6.08
CA ILE A 308 -9.83 11.67 -6.84
C ILE A 308 -9.06 12.85 -7.43
N SER A 309 -8.91 12.85 -8.76
CA SER A 309 -8.20 13.90 -9.50
C SER A 309 -9.04 15.16 -9.72
N ASP A 310 -10.37 15.06 -9.71
CA ASP A 310 -11.28 16.22 -9.76
C ASP A 310 -12.54 16.00 -8.91
N LEU A 311 -12.65 16.74 -7.80
CA LEU A 311 -13.81 16.73 -6.90
C LEU A 311 -15.07 17.34 -7.53
N GLU A 312 -14.94 18.16 -8.59
CA GLU A 312 -16.10 18.67 -9.31
C GLU A 312 -16.73 17.61 -10.22
N GLU A 313 -15.90 16.76 -10.85
CA GLU A 313 -16.36 15.70 -11.77
C GLU A 313 -17.25 14.68 -11.05
N ILE A 314 -16.91 14.35 -9.81
CA ILE A 314 -17.70 13.45 -8.96
C ILE A 314 -18.87 14.16 -8.25
N GLY A 315 -19.16 15.41 -8.57
CA GLY A 315 -20.34 16.16 -8.12
C GLY A 315 -20.27 16.80 -6.73
N PHE A 316 -19.11 16.74 -6.05
CA PHE A 316 -18.91 17.37 -4.74
C PHE A 316 -18.80 18.89 -4.85
N GLY A 317 -17.99 19.38 -5.79
CA GLY A 317 -17.71 20.80 -6.03
C GLY A 317 -16.35 21.25 -5.46
N SER A 318 -16.06 22.54 -5.56
CA SER A 318 -14.75 23.11 -5.20
C SER A 318 -14.57 23.51 -3.74
N VAL A 319 -15.65 23.55 -2.95
CA VAL A 319 -15.63 24.08 -1.57
C VAL A 319 -15.80 22.98 -0.54
N THR A 320 -14.75 22.73 0.24
CA THR A 320 -14.73 21.81 1.38
C THR A 320 -14.78 22.59 2.69
N ARG A 321 -15.79 22.36 3.54
CA ARG A 321 -15.93 23.07 4.83
C ARG A 321 -15.39 22.29 6.02
N SER A 322 -15.48 20.97 6.01
CA SER A 322 -14.90 20.13 7.06
C SER A 322 -14.52 18.76 6.51
N ILE A 323 -13.54 18.12 7.15
CA ILE A 323 -13.00 16.82 6.76
C ILE A 323 -12.96 15.90 7.98
N HIS A 324 -13.41 14.66 7.83
CA HIS A 324 -13.24 13.63 8.85
C HIS A 324 -12.45 12.46 8.26
N VAL A 325 -11.20 12.34 8.67
CA VAL A 325 -10.36 11.20 8.32
C VAL A 325 -10.60 10.11 9.36
N LYS A 326 -11.33 9.06 8.95
CA LYS A 326 -11.63 7.92 9.83
C LYS A 326 -10.45 6.96 9.93
N SER A 327 -9.71 6.78 8.83
CA SER A 327 -8.57 5.87 8.74
C SER A 327 -7.63 6.25 7.59
N GLY A 328 -6.35 5.90 7.75
CA GLY A 328 -5.30 6.14 6.78
C GLY A 328 -4.82 7.59 6.73
N VAL A 329 -3.93 7.85 5.76
CA VAL A 329 -3.28 9.16 5.54
C VAL A 329 -3.66 9.67 4.17
N TRP A 330 -4.00 10.96 4.09
CA TRP A 330 -4.45 11.57 2.84
C TRP A 330 -3.68 12.86 2.57
N VAL A 331 -3.51 13.16 1.28
CA VAL A 331 -3.05 14.47 0.83
C VAL A 331 -4.13 15.10 -0.02
N ALA A 332 -4.62 16.24 0.45
CA ALA A 332 -5.53 17.10 -0.29
C ALA A 332 -4.74 18.19 -1.02
N TYR A 333 -5.29 18.63 -2.15
CA TYR A 333 -4.65 19.57 -3.05
C TYR A 333 -5.62 20.70 -3.39
N GLN A 334 -5.09 21.92 -3.41
CA GLN A 334 -5.87 23.11 -3.73
C GLN A 334 -6.38 23.10 -5.18
N GLN A 335 -5.66 22.49 -6.12
CA GLN A 335 -6.04 22.43 -7.53
C GLN A 335 -6.36 21.00 -7.97
N LYS A 336 -6.98 20.87 -9.15
CA LYS A 336 -7.26 19.58 -9.78
C LYS A 336 -5.97 18.83 -10.08
N PHE A 337 -6.07 17.52 -10.29
CA PHE A 337 -4.98 16.65 -10.74
C PHE A 337 -3.74 16.65 -9.84
N PHE A 338 -3.97 16.76 -8.52
CA PHE A 338 -2.95 16.74 -7.47
C PHE A 338 -1.94 17.89 -7.57
N CYS A 339 -2.42 19.07 -7.96
CA CYS A 339 -1.62 20.29 -8.15
C CYS A 339 -1.91 21.36 -7.08
N GLY A 340 -1.03 22.34 -6.96
CA GLY A 340 -1.17 23.46 -6.02
C GLY A 340 -0.70 23.15 -4.61
N GLU A 341 -1.17 23.93 -3.63
CA GLU A 341 -0.84 23.74 -2.21
C GLU A 341 -1.27 22.35 -1.72
N GLN A 342 -0.41 21.69 -0.94
CA GLN A 342 -0.66 20.37 -0.36
C GLN A 342 -1.09 20.50 1.10
N TYR A 343 -2.07 19.70 1.49
CA TYR A 343 -2.55 19.62 2.86
C TYR A 343 -2.50 18.16 3.32
N ILE A 344 -1.65 17.86 4.30
CA ILE A 344 -1.49 16.51 4.82
C ILE A 344 -2.53 16.28 5.91
N LEU A 345 -3.35 15.26 5.73
CA LEU A 345 -4.51 14.94 6.57
C LEU A 345 -4.29 13.59 7.27
N GLU A 346 -4.22 13.65 8.59
CA GLU A 346 -4.11 12.50 9.48
C GLU A 346 -5.47 12.11 10.03
N LYS A 347 -5.56 10.94 10.69
CA LYS A 347 -6.78 10.51 11.36
C LYS A 347 -7.26 11.57 12.34
N GLY A 348 -8.47 12.11 12.12
CA GLY A 348 -8.97 13.23 12.89
C GLY A 348 -10.15 13.93 12.25
N LYS A 349 -10.69 14.91 12.99
CA LYS A 349 -11.79 15.77 12.57
C LYS A 349 -11.29 17.19 12.39
N TYR A 350 -11.32 17.67 11.15
CA TYR A 350 -10.95 19.03 10.76
C TYR A 350 -12.21 19.85 10.48
N LYS A 351 -12.47 20.87 11.28
CA LYS A 351 -13.67 21.71 11.27
C LYS A 351 -13.63 22.81 10.23
N CYS A 352 -12.44 23.26 9.84
CA CYS A 352 -12.25 24.36 8.90
C CYS A 352 -10.84 24.34 8.28
N PHE A 353 -10.62 25.23 7.32
CA PHE A 353 -9.36 25.30 6.59
C PHE A 353 -8.12 25.62 7.42
N PHE A 354 -8.28 26.29 8.56
CA PHE A 354 -7.17 26.48 9.49
C PHE A 354 -6.66 25.16 10.08
N ASP A 355 -7.55 24.19 10.31
CA ASP A 355 -7.19 22.92 10.94
C ASP A 355 -6.28 22.05 10.05
N TRP A 356 -6.44 22.14 8.72
CA TRP A 356 -5.56 21.44 7.76
C TRP A 356 -4.43 22.32 7.21
N GLY A 357 -4.26 23.54 7.75
CA GLY A 357 -3.20 24.46 7.36
C GLY A 357 -3.40 25.12 5.98
N GLY A 358 -4.65 25.22 5.52
CA GLY A 358 -4.99 25.90 4.27
C GLY A 358 -5.12 27.41 4.39
N SER A 359 -5.10 28.08 3.24
CA SER A 359 -5.40 29.52 3.11
C SER A 359 -6.88 29.80 2.80
N ASN A 360 -7.61 28.79 2.31
CA ASN A 360 -9.01 28.86 1.93
C ASN A 360 -9.68 27.47 2.01
N ASN A 361 -10.97 27.41 1.73
CA ASN A 361 -11.77 26.17 1.73
C ASN A 361 -11.71 25.39 0.40
N ILE A 362 -10.76 25.70 -0.49
CA ILE A 362 -10.70 25.10 -1.82
C ILE A 362 -9.86 23.83 -1.76
N ILE A 363 -10.52 22.71 -2.05
CA ILE A 363 -9.87 21.42 -2.29
C ILE A 363 -10.50 20.89 -3.56
N MET A 364 -9.66 20.51 -4.51
CA MET A 364 -10.09 20.12 -5.86
C MET A 364 -9.63 18.70 -6.22
N SER A 365 -8.62 18.18 -5.54
CA SER A 365 -8.19 16.78 -5.68
C SER A 365 -7.62 16.23 -4.38
N ILE A 366 -7.66 14.91 -4.22
CA ILE A 366 -7.26 14.24 -2.98
C ILE A 366 -6.80 12.81 -3.25
N ARG A 367 -5.77 12.34 -2.56
CA ARG A 367 -5.27 10.96 -2.71
C ARG A 367 -4.72 10.37 -1.40
N PRO A 368 -4.83 9.05 -1.18
CA PRO A 368 -4.27 8.40 -0.02
C PRO A 368 -2.77 8.14 -0.18
N VAL A 369 -2.04 8.07 0.94
CA VAL A 369 -0.65 7.61 0.99
C VAL A 369 -0.65 6.12 1.30
N ARG A 370 -0.35 5.28 0.31
CA ARG A 370 -0.49 3.82 0.44
C ARG A 370 0.82 3.16 0.85
N LEU A 371 0.74 2.10 1.64
CA LEU A 371 1.86 1.17 1.78
C LEU A 371 2.02 0.40 0.47
N VAL A 372 3.25 0.28 -0.03
CA VAL A 372 3.55 -0.60 -1.16
C VAL A 372 3.28 -2.05 -0.69
N SER A 373 2.27 -2.69 -1.26
CA SER A 373 2.12 -4.14 -1.16
C SER A 373 3.28 -4.78 -1.91
N LEU A 374 4.23 -5.31 -1.15
CA LEU A 374 5.39 -6.02 -1.68
C LEU A 374 4.95 -7.43 -2.03
N THR A 375 4.30 -7.56 -3.20
CA THR A 375 3.76 -8.79 -3.79
C THR A 375 4.81 -9.87 -4.13
N GLU A 376 5.98 -9.86 -3.48
CA GLU A 376 7.16 -10.64 -3.82
C GLU A 376 7.72 -11.38 -2.58
N PRO A 377 8.09 -12.66 -2.72
CA PRO A 377 8.47 -13.56 -1.62
C PRO A 377 9.71 -13.14 -0.82
N HIS A 378 10.52 -12.22 -1.31
CA HIS A 378 11.74 -11.76 -0.63
C HIS A 378 11.51 -10.72 0.46
N PHE A 379 10.31 -10.11 0.51
CA PHE A 379 9.94 -9.15 1.55
C PHE A 379 8.81 -9.68 2.45
N GLN A 380 8.37 -10.92 2.25
CA GLN A 380 7.27 -11.55 2.99
C GLN A 380 7.61 -11.88 4.44
N SER A 381 8.88 -11.86 4.82
CA SER A 381 9.24 -12.03 6.21
C SER A 381 8.75 -10.83 7.02
N PRO A 382 8.06 -11.06 8.15
CA PRO A 382 7.85 -9.98 9.10
C PRO A 382 9.23 -9.38 9.39
N LEU A 383 9.38 -8.07 9.24
CA LEU A 383 10.70 -7.43 9.31
C LEU A 383 10.79 -6.74 10.64
N HIS A 384 11.73 -7.20 11.45
CA HIS A 384 11.92 -6.73 12.80
C HIS A 384 13.36 -6.25 12.96
N GLN A 385 13.53 -4.94 13.19
CA GLN A 385 14.84 -4.39 13.49
C GLN A 385 15.02 -4.34 15.01
N ALA A 386 16.08 -4.95 15.49
CA ALA A 386 16.46 -4.91 16.88
C ALA A 386 17.73 -4.08 17.05
N PHE A 387 17.75 -3.29 18.12
CA PHE A 387 18.81 -2.32 18.39
C PHE A 387 19.45 -2.63 19.75
N GLY A 388 20.78 -2.53 19.82
CA GLY A 388 21.55 -2.83 21.02
C GLY A 388 21.33 -1.82 22.16
N GLU A 389 20.76 -0.64 21.87
CA GLU A 389 20.48 0.40 22.85
C GLU A 389 19.00 0.87 22.78
N PRO A 390 18.47 1.47 23.85
CA PRO A 390 17.16 2.14 23.81
C PRO A 390 17.11 3.28 22.78
N GLY A 391 15.90 3.68 22.38
CA GLY A 391 15.70 4.78 21.43
C GLY A 391 16.23 4.48 20.02
N PHE A 392 16.31 3.20 19.65
CA PHE A 392 16.75 2.73 18.34
C PHE A 392 18.20 3.09 18.02
N GLN A 393 19.07 3.06 19.02
CA GLN A 393 20.50 3.40 18.90
C GLN A 393 21.40 2.16 18.98
N GLY A 394 22.69 2.34 18.70
CA GLY A 394 23.69 1.27 18.77
C GLY A 394 23.69 0.32 17.57
N GLY A 395 24.24 -0.89 17.77
CA GLY A 395 24.25 -1.93 16.74
C GLY A 395 22.84 -2.35 16.35
N CYS A 396 22.57 -2.51 15.05
CA CYS A 396 21.27 -2.87 14.51
C CYS A 396 21.34 -4.23 13.80
N VAL A 397 20.35 -5.09 14.05
CA VAL A 397 20.20 -6.39 13.41
C VAL A 397 18.78 -6.52 12.88
N ASP A 398 18.65 -6.94 11.63
CA ASP A 398 17.36 -7.24 11.00
C ASP A 398 17.05 -8.72 11.17
N PHE A 399 15.84 -9.02 11.65
CA PHE A 399 15.31 -10.37 11.78
C PHE A 399 14.14 -10.59 10.82
N THR A 400 14.18 -11.74 10.15
CA THR A 400 13.19 -12.17 9.16
C THR A 400 12.60 -13.55 9.46
N GLU A 401 13.26 -14.32 10.33
CA GLU A 401 12.89 -15.68 10.73
C GLU A 401 12.97 -15.83 12.25
N GLU A 402 12.51 -16.97 12.77
CA GLU A 402 12.64 -17.29 14.19
C GLU A 402 14.11 -17.32 14.63
N VAL A 403 14.39 -16.70 15.77
CA VAL A 403 15.70 -16.68 16.41
C VAL A 403 15.57 -17.27 17.80
N SER A 404 16.16 -18.45 17.98
CA SER A 404 16.09 -19.19 19.25
C SER A 404 17.19 -18.80 20.24
N ASP A 405 18.23 -18.07 19.81
CA ASP A 405 19.34 -17.62 20.65
C ASP A 405 19.83 -16.21 20.25
N LEU A 406 19.86 -15.29 21.21
CA LEU A 406 20.33 -13.91 21.07
C LEU A 406 21.64 -13.65 21.84
N THR A 407 22.40 -14.68 22.21
CA THR A 407 23.66 -14.53 22.97
C THR A 407 24.70 -13.63 22.30
N SER A 408 24.70 -13.51 20.97
CA SER A 408 25.62 -12.62 20.24
C SER A 408 25.17 -11.15 20.19
N PHE A 409 23.92 -10.86 20.54
CA PHE A 409 23.32 -9.53 20.42
C PHE A 409 22.17 -9.35 21.42
N THR A 410 22.34 -8.46 22.40
CA THR A 410 21.30 -8.17 23.39
C THR A 410 20.43 -7.00 22.92
N PRO A 411 19.19 -7.23 22.48
CA PRO A 411 18.34 -6.15 22.02
C PRO A 411 17.76 -5.36 23.19
N CYS A 412 17.73 -4.04 23.05
CA CYS A 412 17.17 -3.10 24.02
C CYS A 412 15.98 -2.31 23.47
N SER A 413 15.84 -2.19 22.15
CA SER A 413 14.69 -1.57 21.50
C SER A 413 14.39 -2.22 20.15
N PHE A 414 13.15 -2.06 19.67
CA PHE A 414 12.66 -2.77 18.50
C PHE A 414 11.81 -1.91 17.58
N LYS A 415 11.94 -2.13 16.27
CA LYS A 415 11.00 -1.65 15.26
C LYS A 415 10.38 -2.85 14.56
N VAL A 416 9.11 -3.12 14.84
CA VAL A 416 8.33 -4.13 14.10
C VAL A 416 7.76 -3.44 12.86
N LEU A 417 8.43 -3.64 11.73
CA LEU A 417 8.09 -3.00 10.47
C LEU A 417 6.93 -3.72 9.77
N ARG A 418 6.85 -5.05 9.91
CA ARG A 418 5.81 -5.89 9.30
C ARG A 418 5.46 -7.08 10.18
N GLY A 419 4.17 -7.42 10.22
CA GLY A 419 3.65 -8.60 10.91
C GLY A 419 3.67 -8.48 12.43
N CYS A 420 3.50 -9.61 13.11
CA CYS A 420 3.54 -9.67 14.56
C CYS A 420 4.62 -10.68 15.00
N TRP A 421 5.22 -10.42 16.15
CA TRP A 421 6.28 -11.24 16.72
C TRP A 421 5.95 -11.61 18.16
N LEU A 422 6.39 -12.79 18.55
CA LEU A 422 6.38 -13.27 19.91
C LEU A 422 7.80 -13.17 20.46
N LEU A 423 7.97 -12.34 21.48
CA LEU A 423 9.22 -12.18 22.20
C LEU A 423 9.18 -13.00 23.47
N TYR A 424 10.16 -13.89 23.64
CA TYR A 424 10.37 -14.62 24.88
C TYR A 424 11.49 -13.98 25.69
N TYR A 425 11.23 -13.81 26.98
CA TYR A 425 12.18 -13.22 27.92
C TYR A 425 12.22 -14.01 29.21
N GLN A 426 13.35 -13.91 29.90
CA GLN A 426 13.56 -14.68 31.12
C GLN A 426 12.54 -14.30 32.20
N GLY A 427 11.87 -15.31 32.76
CA GLY A 427 11.00 -15.15 33.92
C GLY A 427 11.54 -15.86 35.17
N ASP A 428 10.87 -15.65 36.30
CA ASP A 428 11.29 -16.18 37.60
C ASP A 428 11.22 -17.71 37.69
N ILE A 429 10.26 -18.31 36.97
CA ILE A 429 9.94 -19.76 37.03
C ILE A 429 10.04 -20.38 35.63
N SER A 430 9.44 -19.72 34.65
CA SER A 430 9.50 -20.06 33.23
C SER A 430 9.68 -18.79 32.42
N ASP A 431 10.12 -18.93 31.18
CA ASP A 431 10.16 -17.80 30.26
C ASP A 431 8.76 -17.21 30.10
N ASN A 432 8.70 -15.88 30.12
CA ASN A 432 7.50 -15.13 29.84
C ASN A 432 7.48 -14.76 28.35
N GLN A 433 6.33 -14.31 27.88
CA GLN A 433 6.14 -13.88 26.50
C GLN A 433 5.52 -12.48 26.44
N CYS A 434 5.82 -11.75 25.37
CA CYS A 434 5.06 -10.57 24.97
C CYS A 434 4.86 -10.53 23.45
N VAL A 435 3.71 -10.00 23.04
CA VAL A 435 3.36 -9.89 21.63
C VAL A 435 3.76 -8.50 21.13
N LEU A 436 4.63 -8.46 20.13
CA LEU A 436 5.01 -7.26 19.42
C LEU A 436 4.19 -7.16 18.14
N GLU A 437 3.19 -6.29 18.16
CA GLU A 437 2.42 -5.90 16.96
C GLU A 437 3.23 -4.87 16.14
N GLU A 438 2.82 -4.53 14.92
CA GLU A 438 3.50 -3.50 14.13
C GLU A 438 3.58 -2.17 14.89
N GLY A 439 4.80 -1.67 15.11
CA GLY A 439 5.02 -0.55 16.02
C GLY A 439 6.49 -0.26 16.34
N LEU A 440 6.66 0.82 17.09
CA LEU A 440 7.94 1.32 17.58
C LEU A 440 8.02 1.09 19.08
N TYR A 441 9.01 0.32 19.50
CA TYR A 441 9.26 -0.04 20.89
C TYR A 441 10.60 0.53 21.32
N ALA A 442 10.56 1.75 21.87
CA ALA A 442 11.77 2.51 22.21
C ALA A 442 12.61 1.86 23.33
N ASP A 443 12.01 0.97 24.11
CA ASP A 443 12.66 0.20 25.17
C ASP A 443 11.92 -1.13 25.44
N LEU A 444 12.52 -2.02 26.23
CA LEU A 444 11.90 -3.31 26.61
C LEU A 444 10.60 -3.13 27.41
N ILE A 445 10.45 -2.05 28.17
CA ILE A 445 9.24 -1.76 28.95
C ILE A 445 8.05 -1.53 28.00
N SER A 446 8.26 -0.79 26.92
CA SER A 446 7.26 -0.54 25.88
C SER A 446 6.83 -1.83 25.16
N CYS A 447 7.69 -2.86 25.16
CA CYS A 447 7.36 -4.20 24.66
C CYS A 447 6.46 -5.00 25.61
N GLY A 448 6.28 -4.56 26.85
CA GLY A 448 5.72 -5.38 27.93
C GLY A 448 6.73 -6.39 28.50
N CYS A 449 8.02 -6.15 28.32
CA CYS A 449 9.12 -6.95 28.88
C CYS A 449 9.79 -6.17 30.03
N PRO A 450 9.49 -6.49 31.31
CA PRO A 450 10.06 -5.77 32.46
C PRO A 450 11.50 -6.19 32.80
N THR A 451 12.05 -7.25 32.17
CA THR A 451 13.39 -7.79 32.43
C THR A 451 14.40 -7.38 31.35
N SER A 452 15.70 -7.47 31.64
CA SER A 452 16.76 -7.08 30.71
C SER A 452 17.22 -8.17 29.72
N GLU A 453 16.77 -9.42 29.86
CA GLU A 453 17.27 -10.53 29.02
C GLU A 453 16.18 -11.12 28.11
N VAL A 454 16.28 -10.76 26.83
CA VAL A 454 15.49 -11.36 25.74
C VAL A 454 16.16 -12.66 25.30
N LYS A 455 15.39 -13.75 25.23
CA LYS A 455 15.89 -15.09 24.89
C LYS A 455 15.74 -15.41 23.41
N SER A 456 14.53 -15.23 22.89
CA SER A 456 14.19 -15.60 21.52
C SER A 456 13.08 -14.73 20.96
N LEU A 457 13.00 -14.72 19.63
CA LEU A 457 12.00 -13.99 18.86
C LEU A 457 11.42 -14.94 17.82
N LYS A 458 10.09 -15.02 17.75
CA LYS A 458 9.39 -15.89 16.80
C LYS A 458 8.34 -15.10 16.01
N PRO A 459 8.29 -15.20 14.68
CA PRO A 459 7.20 -14.60 13.90
C PRO A 459 5.87 -15.28 14.22
N ILE A 460 4.80 -14.50 14.29
CA ILE A 460 3.43 -15.00 14.49
C ILE A 460 2.73 -15.08 13.13
N ASP A 461 2.25 -16.27 12.79
CA ASP A 461 1.54 -16.51 11.54
C ASP A 461 0.19 -15.80 11.48
N TYR A 462 -0.21 -15.47 10.25
CA TYR A 462 -1.53 -14.91 10.00
C TYR A 462 -2.62 -15.98 10.14
N VAL A 463 -3.61 -15.67 10.97
CA VAL A 463 -4.89 -16.40 11.03
C VAL A 463 -5.97 -15.62 10.26
N PHE A 464 -6.75 -16.32 9.44
CA PHE A 464 -7.86 -15.75 8.68
C PHE A 464 -9.20 -16.25 9.23
N GLU A 465 -9.48 -15.83 10.48
CA GLU A 465 -10.66 -16.21 11.24
C GLU A 465 -11.18 -15.01 12.03
N GLU A 466 -12.49 -14.95 12.31
CA GLU A 466 -12.98 -14.02 13.32
C GLU A 466 -12.61 -14.52 14.73
N PRO A 467 -12.11 -13.63 15.61
CA PRO A 467 -11.69 -14.02 16.95
C PRO A 467 -12.90 -14.39 17.81
N SER A 468 -12.82 -15.54 18.47
CA SER A 468 -13.88 -16.04 19.33
C SER A 468 -13.30 -16.86 20.47
N ILE A 469 -13.64 -16.51 21.71
CA ILE A 469 -13.14 -17.17 22.91
C ILE A 469 -14.25 -17.30 23.95
N SER A 470 -14.18 -18.37 24.72
CA SER A 470 -15.09 -18.63 25.83
C SER A 470 -14.32 -18.89 27.11
N LEU A 471 -14.73 -18.20 28.18
CA LEU A 471 -14.17 -18.38 29.53
C LEU A 471 -15.20 -19.14 30.39
N PHE A 472 -14.74 -20.08 31.19
CA PHE A 472 -15.61 -20.96 31.96
C PHE A 472 -15.32 -20.88 33.47
N ALA A 473 -16.38 -21.00 34.26
CA ALA A 473 -16.30 -20.96 35.73
C ALA A 473 -15.78 -22.27 36.35
N LEU A 474 -15.78 -23.37 35.60
CA LEU A 474 -15.26 -24.68 36.04
C LEU A 474 -14.12 -25.13 35.13
N GLU A 475 -13.41 -26.18 35.53
CA GLU A 475 -12.41 -26.85 34.69
C GLU A 475 -13.07 -27.59 33.52
N HIS A 476 -12.28 -28.01 32.53
CA HIS A 476 -12.72 -28.77 31.36
C HIS A 476 -13.80 -28.09 30.49
N CYS A 477 -13.80 -26.75 30.46
CA CYS A 477 -14.73 -25.94 29.67
C CYS A 477 -16.20 -26.17 30.05
N GLU A 478 -16.47 -26.34 31.34
CA GLU A 478 -17.81 -26.58 31.88
C GLU A 478 -18.35 -25.41 32.72
N GLY A 479 -19.66 -25.47 33.01
CA GLY A 479 -20.34 -24.53 33.88
C GLY A 479 -20.72 -23.23 33.18
N ARG A 480 -20.65 -22.10 33.90
CA ARG A 480 -21.04 -20.80 33.36
C ARG A 480 -20.02 -20.35 32.31
N GLU A 481 -20.48 -20.15 31.08
CA GLU A 481 -19.70 -19.63 29.95
C GLU A 481 -19.84 -18.11 29.85
N LEU A 482 -18.72 -17.42 29.64
CA LEU A 482 -18.65 -16.05 29.14
C LEU A 482 -18.00 -16.06 27.77
N HIS A 483 -18.82 -15.82 26.76
CA HIS A 483 -18.38 -15.75 25.38
C HIS A 483 -17.96 -14.33 25.00
N LEU A 484 -16.81 -14.21 24.31
CA LEU A 484 -16.22 -12.94 23.91
C LEU A 484 -15.75 -12.99 22.46
N GLU A 485 -16.06 -11.93 21.71
CA GLU A 485 -15.57 -11.69 20.34
C GLU A 485 -14.74 -10.39 20.25
N GLU A 486 -14.83 -9.55 21.29
CA GLU A 486 -14.15 -8.26 21.38
C GLU A 486 -13.29 -8.15 22.66
N ALA A 487 -12.53 -7.06 22.77
CA ALA A 487 -11.65 -6.82 23.89
C ALA A 487 -12.42 -6.53 25.19
N VAL A 488 -11.91 -7.06 26.31
CA VAL A 488 -12.43 -6.85 27.66
C VAL A 488 -11.34 -6.27 28.55
N ASN A 489 -11.57 -5.05 29.03
CA ASN A 489 -10.62 -4.32 29.89
C ASN A 489 -10.52 -4.91 31.30
N SER A 490 -11.55 -5.60 31.79
CA SER A 490 -11.50 -6.31 33.06
C SER A 490 -12.46 -7.49 33.07
N VAL A 491 -11.92 -8.70 33.09
CA VAL A 491 -12.73 -9.94 33.21
C VAL A 491 -13.32 -10.04 34.61
N LEU A 492 -12.61 -9.50 35.60
CA LEU A 492 -13.01 -9.45 37.01
C LEU A 492 -13.99 -8.31 37.33
N ASN A 493 -14.53 -7.62 36.32
CA ASN A 493 -15.52 -6.57 36.55
C ASN A 493 -16.72 -7.14 37.33
N LYS A 494 -17.23 -6.35 38.29
CA LYS A 494 -18.33 -6.74 39.18
C LYS A 494 -19.56 -7.19 38.40
N ASP A 495 -19.80 -6.66 37.20
CA ASP A 495 -20.97 -7.02 36.40
C ASP A 495 -20.85 -8.40 35.72
N LEU A 496 -19.64 -8.92 35.52
CA LEU A 496 -19.40 -10.20 34.83
C LEU A 496 -19.46 -11.39 35.81
N HIS A 497 -19.02 -11.21 37.07
CA HIS A 497 -19.03 -12.23 38.13
C HIS A 497 -18.52 -13.62 37.67
N LEU A 498 -17.41 -13.67 36.94
CA LEU A 498 -16.83 -14.92 36.46
C LEU A 498 -15.40 -15.10 36.98
N TYR A 499 -15.16 -16.18 37.72
CA TYR A 499 -13.82 -16.62 38.07
C TYR A 499 -13.40 -17.69 37.07
N THR A 500 -12.50 -17.35 36.16
CA THR A 500 -12.09 -18.23 35.06
C THR A 500 -11.25 -19.40 35.58
N GLN A 501 -11.73 -20.63 35.35
CA GLN A 501 -11.01 -21.88 35.66
C GLN A 501 -10.55 -22.61 34.41
N SER A 502 -11.26 -22.48 33.29
CA SER A 502 -10.86 -23.01 31.99
C SER A 502 -11.23 -22.07 30.86
N VAL A 503 -10.59 -22.26 29.71
CA VAL A 503 -10.68 -21.36 28.56
C VAL A 503 -10.79 -22.19 27.29
N TRP A 504 -11.65 -21.79 26.38
CA TRP A 504 -11.73 -22.35 25.04
C TRP A 504 -11.55 -21.23 24.02
N VAL A 505 -10.42 -21.23 23.32
CA VAL A 505 -10.22 -20.37 22.16
C VAL A 505 -10.83 -21.08 20.96
N LYS A 506 -12.03 -20.64 20.56
CA LYS A 506 -12.79 -21.25 19.46
C LYS A 506 -12.17 -20.90 18.11
N SER A 507 -11.73 -19.66 17.93
CA SER A 507 -11.10 -19.19 16.69
C SER A 507 -10.30 -17.90 16.89
N GLY A 508 -9.39 -17.63 15.96
CA GLY A 508 -8.51 -16.46 15.96
C GLY A 508 -7.46 -16.46 17.09
N LEU A 509 -6.64 -15.41 17.10
CA LEU A 509 -5.57 -15.21 18.08
C LEU A 509 -5.99 -14.22 19.16
N TRP A 510 -5.72 -14.57 20.42
CA TRP A 510 -6.05 -13.74 21.57
C TRP A 510 -4.83 -13.46 22.43
N ILE A 511 -4.82 -12.30 23.09
CA ILE A 511 -3.80 -11.94 24.07
C ILE A 511 -4.47 -11.82 25.43
N ALA A 512 -4.05 -12.67 26.36
CA ALA A 512 -4.43 -12.59 27.75
C ALA A 512 -3.41 -11.78 28.54
N TYR A 513 -3.91 -10.95 29.45
CA TYR A 513 -3.10 -10.12 30.34
C TYR A 513 -3.40 -10.49 31.78
N GLU A 514 -2.34 -10.58 32.58
CA GLU A 514 -2.45 -10.90 34.02
C GLU A 514 -3.24 -9.80 34.76
N GLY A 515 -3.01 -8.53 34.39
CA GLY A 515 -3.69 -7.37 34.96
C GLY A 515 -4.86 -6.88 34.13
N SER A 516 -5.68 -6.00 34.72
CA SER A 516 -6.72 -5.27 33.99
C SER A 516 -6.13 -4.19 33.06
N ASN A 517 -6.91 -3.72 32.10
CA ASN A 517 -6.56 -2.68 31.12
C ASN A 517 -5.34 -3.01 30.26
N PHE A 518 -5.16 -4.30 29.93
CA PHE A 518 -4.07 -4.82 29.09
C PHE A 518 -2.67 -4.58 29.68
N LEU A 519 -2.56 -4.73 31.00
CA LEU A 519 -1.32 -4.53 31.76
C LEU A 519 -0.78 -5.83 32.33
N GLY A 520 0.53 -5.84 32.61
CA GLY A 520 1.21 -6.97 33.23
C GLY A 520 1.71 -8.01 32.22
N LYS A 521 1.99 -9.22 32.71
CA LYS A 521 2.46 -10.33 31.88
C LYS A 521 1.43 -10.68 30.81
N GLN A 522 1.91 -11.18 29.68
CA GLN A 522 1.10 -11.50 28.51
C GLN A 522 1.20 -12.98 28.16
N ILE A 523 0.13 -13.53 27.61
CA ILE A 523 0.11 -14.87 27.01
C ILE A 523 -0.63 -14.78 25.68
N LEU A 524 0.03 -15.22 24.60
CA LEU A 524 -0.62 -15.45 23.31
C LEU A 524 -1.41 -16.75 23.41
N LEU A 525 -2.69 -16.71 23.03
CA LEU A 525 -3.59 -17.83 23.02
C LEU A 525 -3.98 -18.17 21.59
N GLU A 526 -3.65 -19.39 21.18
CA GLU A 526 -4.04 -19.98 19.90
C GLU A 526 -5.31 -20.83 20.05
N PRO A 527 -6.05 -21.10 18.95
CA PRO A 527 -7.23 -21.97 18.96
C PRO A 527 -6.96 -23.33 19.62
N SER A 528 -7.52 -23.52 20.81
CA SER A 528 -7.32 -24.67 21.68
C SER A 528 -8.29 -24.68 22.85
N GLU A 529 -8.51 -25.87 23.42
CA GLU A 529 -9.17 -26.06 24.71
C GLU A 529 -8.12 -26.11 25.82
N ILE A 530 -8.27 -25.24 26.81
CA ILE A 530 -7.42 -25.13 27.98
C ILE A 530 -8.25 -25.57 29.19
N PRO A 531 -8.19 -26.85 29.58
CA PRO A 531 -9.09 -27.41 30.60
C PRO A 531 -8.79 -26.88 32.01
N ASN A 532 -7.58 -26.38 32.26
CA ASN A 532 -7.20 -25.79 33.54
C ASN A 532 -6.29 -24.57 33.31
N TRP A 533 -6.85 -23.38 33.54
CA TRP A 533 -6.17 -22.12 33.28
C TRP A 533 -4.95 -21.91 34.18
N THR A 534 -5.07 -22.21 35.48
CA THR A 534 -3.98 -22.00 36.42
C THR A 534 -2.81 -22.94 36.17
N ALA A 535 -3.08 -24.19 35.79
CA ALA A 535 -2.03 -25.13 35.40
C ALA A 535 -1.33 -24.72 34.09
N PHE A 536 -2.09 -24.18 33.12
CA PHE A 536 -1.55 -23.73 31.84
C PHE A 536 -0.73 -22.44 31.93
N SER A 537 -1.27 -21.43 32.62
CA SER A 537 -0.70 -20.07 32.65
C SER A 537 0.17 -19.78 33.87
N GLY A 538 0.01 -20.54 34.96
CA GLY A 538 0.51 -20.19 36.29
C GLY A 538 -0.26 -19.04 36.97
N TRP A 539 -1.27 -18.46 36.32
CA TRP A 539 -2.04 -17.32 36.84
C TRP A 539 -3.33 -17.80 37.53
N LYS A 540 -3.69 -17.12 38.61
CA LYS A 540 -4.95 -17.40 39.32
C LYS A 540 -6.18 -16.90 38.54
N THR A 541 -6.03 -15.80 37.82
CA THR A 541 -7.12 -15.13 37.11
C THR A 541 -6.61 -14.49 35.84
N ILE A 542 -7.51 -14.25 34.88
CA ILE A 542 -7.27 -13.38 33.75
C ILE A 542 -7.71 -11.97 34.13
N GLY A 543 -6.82 -10.99 34.03
CA GLY A 543 -7.13 -9.60 34.35
C GLY A 543 -7.87 -8.92 33.20
N SER A 544 -7.36 -9.04 31.98
CA SER A 544 -7.97 -8.51 30.76
C SER A 544 -7.58 -9.34 29.54
N LEU A 545 -8.34 -9.20 28.45
CA LEU A 545 -8.20 -10.06 27.28
C LEU A 545 -8.60 -9.29 26.02
N ARG A 546 -7.88 -9.48 24.90
CA ARG A 546 -8.26 -8.88 23.62
C ARG A 546 -7.87 -9.76 22.43
N PRO A 547 -8.56 -9.65 21.29
CA PRO A 547 -8.05 -10.19 20.04
C PRO A 547 -6.71 -9.53 19.68
N MET A 548 -5.79 -10.31 19.10
CA MET A 548 -4.56 -9.80 18.52
C MET A 548 -4.90 -8.96 17.28
N LYS A 549 -4.27 -7.80 17.12
CA LYS A 549 -4.47 -6.96 15.94
C LYS A 549 -3.54 -7.46 14.85
N GLN A 550 -4.11 -8.17 13.88
CA GLN A 550 -3.38 -8.52 12.67
C GLN A 550 -3.42 -7.35 11.67
N PRO A 551 -2.26 -6.90 11.15
CA PRO A 551 -2.22 -5.89 10.11
C PRO A 551 -3.01 -6.37 8.91
N ALA A 552 -3.82 -5.52 8.29
CA ALA A 552 -4.50 -5.92 7.07
C ALA A 552 -3.45 -6.25 5.99
N VAL A 553 -3.69 -7.33 5.26
CA VAL A 553 -2.83 -7.78 4.18
C VAL A 553 -3.64 -7.99 2.92
N TYR A 554 -3.02 -7.70 1.79
CA TYR A 554 -3.51 -8.19 0.52
C TYR A 554 -3.05 -9.62 0.34
N ILE A 555 -3.91 -10.43 -0.25
CA ILE A 555 -3.65 -11.84 -0.47
C ILE A 555 -4.04 -12.24 -1.88
N ARG A 556 -3.43 -13.33 -2.36
CA ARG A 556 -3.99 -14.14 -3.43
C ARG A 556 -4.40 -15.48 -2.85
N ILE A 557 -5.50 -16.02 -3.36
CA ILE A 557 -6.06 -17.29 -2.93
C ILE A 557 -5.85 -18.24 -4.10
N LYS A 558 -4.95 -19.21 -3.93
CA LYS A 558 -4.54 -20.16 -4.96
C LYS A 558 -5.17 -21.51 -4.69
N ASN A 559 -5.78 -22.12 -5.69
CA ASN A 559 -6.31 -23.47 -5.57
C ASN A 559 -5.19 -24.51 -5.79
N ARG A 560 -5.11 -25.54 -4.95
CA ARG A 560 -4.06 -26.57 -5.05
C ARG A 560 -4.22 -27.52 -6.23
N ALA A 561 -5.45 -27.89 -6.60
CA ALA A 561 -5.68 -28.85 -7.67
C ALA A 561 -5.38 -28.28 -9.06
N GLN A 562 -5.75 -27.02 -9.33
CA GLN A 562 -5.57 -26.40 -10.65
C GLN A 562 -4.33 -25.50 -10.76
N ASP A 563 -3.66 -25.17 -9.65
CA ASP A 563 -2.57 -24.17 -9.61
C ASP A 563 -3.02 -22.77 -10.08
N GLU A 564 -4.31 -22.46 -9.97
CA GLU A 564 -4.96 -21.24 -10.44
C GLU A 564 -5.47 -20.36 -9.29
N TYR A 565 -5.68 -19.07 -9.57
CA TYR A 565 -6.03 -18.07 -8.57
C TYR A 565 -7.51 -17.70 -8.60
N LEU A 566 -8.08 -17.49 -7.41
CA LEU A 566 -9.40 -16.91 -7.25
C LEU A 566 -9.44 -15.53 -7.91
N THR A 567 -10.28 -15.38 -8.93
CA THR A 567 -10.28 -14.26 -9.85
C THR A 567 -11.68 -13.70 -10.01
N VAL A 568 -11.77 -12.37 -10.01
CA VAL A 568 -12.98 -11.64 -10.33
C VAL A 568 -13.10 -11.46 -11.85
N THR A 569 -14.21 -11.90 -12.42
CA THR A 569 -14.53 -11.78 -13.84
C THR A 569 -15.86 -11.09 -14.09
N GLY A 570 -16.03 -10.49 -15.27
CA GLY A 570 -17.26 -9.77 -15.64
C GLY A 570 -17.07 -8.26 -15.76
N ASN A 571 -18.16 -7.54 -16.00
CA ASN A 571 -18.12 -6.09 -16.15
C ASN A 571 -18.01 -5.41 -14.77
N LEU A 572 -16.85 -4.81 -14.49
CA LEU A 572 -16.55 -4.16 -13.21
C LEU A 572 -17.43 -2.93 -12.91
N ALA A 573 -18.15 -2.40 -13.91
CA ALA A 573 -19.10 -1.30 -13.74
C ALA A 573 -20.50 -1.77 -13.29
N ASP A 574 -20.81 -3.07 -13.40
CA ASP A 574 -22.09 -3.66 -12.98
C ASP A 574 -21.84 -4.78 -11.98
N THR A 575 -22.04 -4.48 -10.69
CA THR A 575 -21.88 -5.43 -9.58
C THR A 575 -22.79 -6.64 -9.65
N ARG A 576 -23.82 -6.65 -10.51
CA ARG A 576 -24.70 -7.81 -10.73
C ARG A 576 -24.20 -8.74 -11.84
N ALA A 577 -23.24 -8.28 -12.65
CA ALA A 577 -22.61 -9.02 -13.74
C ALA A 577 -21.21 -9.54 -13.39
N THR A 578 -20.74 -9.32 -12.16
CA THR A 578 -19.47 -9.86 -11.66
C THR A 578 -19.65 -11.28 -11.16
N SER A 579 -18.72 -12.15 -11.53
CA SER A 579 -18.64 -13.54 -11.12
C SER A 579 -17.25 -13.85 -10.59
N VAL A 580 -17.14 -14.96 -9.85
CA VAL A 580 -15.87 -15.43 -9.30
C VAL A 580 -15.55 -16.79 -9.93
N CYS A 581 -14.32 -16.90 -10.42
CA CYS A 581 -13.79 -18.13 -11.00
C CYS A 581 -12.34 -18.35 -10.56
N ILE A 582 -11.75 -19.48 -10.94
CA ILE A 582 -10.30 -19.65 -10.94
C ILE A 582 -9.75 -19.30 -12.33
N SER A 583 -8.56 -18.69 -12.36
CA SER A 583 -7.80 -18.47 -13.60
C SER A 583 -6.29 -18.39 -13.36
N PRO A 584 -5.45 -18.61 -14.39
CA PRO A 584 -4.00 -18.53 -14.25
C PRO A 584 -3.51 -17.16 -13.77
N TYR A 585 -2.32 -17.12 -13.19
CA TYR A 585 -1.72 -15.87 -12.72
C TYR A 585 -1.68 -14.80 -13.83
N SER A 586 -2.25 -13.63 -13.54
CA SER A 586 -2.40 -12.54 -14.51
C SER A 586 -1.69 -11.24 -14.10
N GLY A 587 -1.21 -11.14 -12.86
CA GLY A 587 -0.64 -9.91 -12.28
C GLY A 587 -1.65 -8.76 -12.10
N LYS A 588 -2.93 -8.97 -12.42
CA LYS A 588 -3.98 -7.94 -12.35
C LYS A 588 -4.55 -7.83 -10.94
N ASN A 589 -5.08 -6.65 -10.61
CA ASN A 589 -5.78 -6.43 -9.34
C ASN A 589 -7.01 -7.35 -9.15
N THR A 590 -7.54 -7.97 -10.22
CA THR A 590 -8.69 -8.91 -10.18
C THR A 590 -8.43 -10.20 -9.42
N GLN A 591 -7.16 -10.51 -9.13
CA GLN A 591 -6.72 -11.67 -8.34
C GLN A 591 -6.26 -11.28 -6.94
N ILE A 592 -6.42 -10.01 -6.56
CA ILE A 592 -5.97 -9.49 -5.28
C ILE A 592 -7.18 -9.30 -4.37
N TRP A 593 -7.11 -9.94 -3.21
CA TRP A 593 -8.15 -9.94 -2.18
C TRP A 593 -7.61 -9.31 -0.90
N HIS A 594 -8.50 -8.88 -0.02
CA HIS A 594 -8.16 -8.49 1.35
C HIS A 594 -9.13 -9.17 2.31
N TYR A 595 -8.61 -9.69 3.42
CA TYR A 595 -9.41 -10.31 4.46
C TYR A 595 -9.66 -9.34 5.61
N CYS A 596 -10.92 -9.16 6.00
CA CYS A 596 -11.27 -8.29 7.12
C CYS A 596 -12.59 -8.75 7.75
N ARG A 597 -12.60 -9.04 9.05
CA ARG A 597 -13.80 -9.41 9.83
C ARG A 597 -14.59 -10.56 9.18
N GLY A 598 -13.91 -11.65 8.81
CA GLY A 598 -14.55 -12.77 8.13
C GLY A 598 -14.75 -12.60 6.62
N LEU A 599 -14.51 -11.41 6.05
CA LEU A 599 -14.87 -11.12 4.66
C LEU A 599 -13.65 -11.16 3.73
N PHE A 600 -13.73 -11.95 2.65
CA PHE A 600 -12.81 -11.84 1.51
C PHE A 600 -13.33 -10.78 0.53
N LYS A 601 -12.66 -9.65 0.45
CA LYS A 601 -13.06 -8.48 -0.34
C LYS A 601 -12.11 -8.26 -1.52
N SER A 602 -12.65 -7.92 -2.69
CA SER A 602 -11.85 -7.68 -3.90
C SER A 602 -11.17 -6.30 -3.88
N LYS A 603 -9.96 -6.20 -4.47
CA LYS A 603 -9.26 -4.92 -4.67
C LYS A 603 -9.85 -4.08 -5.82
N VAL A 604 -10.57 -4.68 -6.77
CA VAL A 604 -10.93 -4.04 -8.04
C VAL A 604 -12.23 -3.23 -7.98
N THR A 605 -13.18 -3.62 -7.15
CA THR A 605 -14.48 -2.96 -7.09
C THR A 605 -14.42 -1.74 -6.18
N ALA A 606 -15.04 -0.63 -6.60
CA ALA A 606 -15.23 0.58 -5.81
C ALA A 606 -16.07 0.30 -4.55
N SER A 607 -15.41 -0.22 -3.50
CA SER A 607 -15.87 -0.52 -2.13
C SER A 607 -17.17 -1.34 -1.97
N ASP A 608 -17.22 -2.12 -0.89
CA ASP A 608 -18.37 -2.93 -0.47
C ASP A 608 -18.70 -4.12 -1.37
N THR A 609 -17.75 -4.80 -2.05
CA THR A 609 -18.06 -6.18 -2.52
C THR A 609 -17.14 -7.23 -1.92
N CYS A 610 -17.75 -8.33 -1.49
CA CYS A 610 -17.09 -9.47 -0.89
C CYS A 610 -17.64 -10.78 -1.44
N LEU A 611 -16.90 -11.85 -1.18
CA LEU A 611 -17.26 -13.20 -1.53
C LEU A 611 -18.55 -13.60 -0.79
N ASP A 612 -19.59 -13.98 -1.54
CA ASP A 612 -20.94 -14.26 -1.04
C ASP A 612 -21.48 -15.55 -1.65
N VAL A 613 -22.09 -16.39 -0.81
CA VAL A 613 -22.86 -17.55 -1.28
C VAL A 613 -24.23 -17.07 -1.80
N ILE A 614 -24.44 -17.19 -3.12
CA ILE A 614 -25.59 -16.61 -3.82
C ILE A 614 -26.91 -17.05 -3.17
N GLY A 615 -27.66 -16.06 -2.70
CA GLY A 615 -28.97 -16.27 -2.08
C GLY A 615 -28.91 -16.88 -0.68
N GLY A 616 -27.73 -17.00 -0.07
CA GLY A 616 -27.52 -17.58 1.26
C GLY A 616 -27.93 -19.05 1.34
N ARG A 617 -27.82 -19.79 0.24
CA ARG A 617 -28.23 -21.20 0.19
C ARG A 617 -27.18 -22.07 0.89
N ASP A 618 -27.56 -22.69 1.99
CA ASP A 618 -26.76 -23.62 2.79
C ASP A 618 -26.77 -25.05 2.23
N ILE A 619 -26.70 -25.18 0.90
CA ILE A 619 -26.72 -26.47 0.20
C ILE A 619 -25.45 -26.69 -0.62
N PRO A 620 -24.96 -27.95 -0.71
CA PRO A 620 -23.85 -28.28 -1.60
C PRO A 620 -24.15 -27.91 -3.06
N GLY A 621 -23.15 -27.37 -3.75
CA GLY A 621 -23.27 -26.88 -5.13
C GLY A 621 -23.81 -25.45 -5.26
N ALA A 622 -24.11 -24.76 -4.16
CA ALA A 622 -24.50 -23.35 -4.22
C ALA A 622 -23.34 -22.50 -4.75
N LYS A 623 -23.65 -21.61 -5.70
CA LYS A 623 -22.66 -20.76 -6.37
C LYS A 623 -22.16 -19.66 -5.45
N VAL A 624 -20.89 -19.30 -5.63
CA VAL A 624 -20.25 -18.17 -4.95
C VAL A 624 -19.99 -17.06 -5.97
N ALA A 625 -20.25 -15.82 -5.57
CA ALA A 625 -20.01 -14.63 -6.39
C ALA A 625 -19.50 -13.47 -5.55
N LEU A 626 -19.23 -12.34 -6.20
CA LEU A 626 -19.07 -11.07 -5.50
C LEU A 626 -20.44 -10.44 -5.28
N TRP A 627 -20.67 -9.94 -4.08
CA TRP A 627 -21.90 -9.23 -3.75
C TRP A 627 -21.64 -8.05 -2.83
N THR A 628 -22.59 -7.12 -2.78
CA THR A 628 -22.51 -5.97 -1.88
C THR A 628 -22.40 -6.40 -0.42
N GLU A 629 -21.43 -5.86 0.30
CA GLU A 629 -21.16 -6.16 1.70
C GLU A 629 -22.37 -5.83 2.57
N HIS A 630 -22.79 -6.83 3.34
CA HIS A 630 -23.84 -6.70 4.34
C HIS A 630 -23.51 -7.46 5.63
N GLY A 631 -22.34 -8.11 5.72
CA GLY A 631 -21.79 -8.69 6.94
C GLY A 631 -22.52 -9.91 7.51
N GLN A 632 -23.39 -10.54 6.73
CA GLN A 632 -24.16 -11.71 7.15
C GLN A 632 -23.30 -12.98 7.03
N PHE A 633 -23.68 -14.07 7.69
CA PHE A 633 -22.91 -15.33 7.67
C PHE A 633 -22.60 -15.87 6.27
N ARG A 634 -23.45 -15.61 5.26
CA ARG A 634 -23.20 -15.97 3.85
C ARG A 634 -22.01 -15.27 3.18
N GLN A 635 -21.46 -14.24 3.80
CA GLN A 635 -20.27 -13.52 3.36
C GLN A 635 -19.06 -13.77 4.26
N LYS A 636 -19.24 -14.51 5.35
CA LYS A 636 -18.21 -14.75 6.34
C LYS A 636 -17.55 -16.10 6.06
N TRP A 637 -16.23 -16.08 6.10
CA TRP A 637 -15.36 -17.19 5.73
C TRP A 637 -14.20 -17.32 6.73
N ARG A 638 -13.75 -18.56 6.94
CA ARG A 638 -12.55 -18.86 7.72
C ARG A 638 -11.63 -19.80 6.95
N LEU A 639 -10.32 -19.57 7.04
CA LEU A 639 -9.32 -20.51 6.52
C LEU A 639 -8.93 -21.49 7.63
N ASN A 640 -9.11 -22.78 7.39
CA ASN A 640 -8.74 -23.82 8.34
C ASN A 640 -7.29 -24.27 8.13
N LYS A 641 -6.67 -24.84 9.17
CA LYS A 641 -5.28 -25.35 9.13
C LYS A 641 -5.04 -26.43 8.07
N ASP A 642 -6.08 -27.15 7.66
CA ASP A 642 -6.00 -28.19 6.64
C ASP A 642 -6.03 -27.62 5.19
N GLY A 643 -6.13 -26.29 5.03
CA GLY A 643 -6.18 -25.59 3.75
C GLY A 643 -7.60 -25.41 3.18
N THR A 644 -8.65 -25.83 3.88
CA THR A 644 -10.03 -25.57 3.42
C THR A 644 -10.50 -24.18 3.84
N ILE A 645 -11.42 -23.58 3.07
CA ILE A 645 -12.08 -22.32 3.42
C ILE A 645 -13.54 -22.64 3.78
N SER A 646 -13.92 -22.56 5.05
CA SER A 646 -15.30 -22.81 5.50
C SER A 646 -16.16 -21.56 5.44
N SER A 647 -17.44 -21.73 5.11
CA SER A 647 -18.45 -20.67 5.25
C SER A 647 -19.04 -20.67 6.66
N TYR A 648 -19.29 -19.49 7.23
CA TYR A 648 -20.01 -19.38 8.51
C TYR A 648 -21.52 -19.67 8.36
N LEU A 649 -22.03 -19.90 7.14
CA LEU A 649 -23.40 -20.41 6.94
C LEU A 649 -23.61 -21.79 7.55
N SER A 650 -22.59 -22.65 7.47
CA SER A 650 -22.64 -24.01 7.99
C SER A 650 -21.22 -24.55 8.10
N ASP A 651 -20.89 -25.14 9.24
CA ASP A 651 -19.61 -25.83 9.46
C ASP A 651 -19.41 -27.04 8.51
N GLN A 652 -20.46 -27.44 7.78
CA GLN A 652 -20.42 -28.53 6.79
C GLN A 652 -20.22 -28.04 5.35
N LEU A 653 -19.91 -26.76 5.13
CA LEU A 653 -19.71 -26.19 3.80
C LEU A 653 -18.33 -25.55 3.67
N VAL A 654 -17.59 -25.99 2.65
CA VAL A 654 -16.28 -25.46 2.26
C VAL A 654 -16.30 -24.94 0.83
N LEU A 655 -15.43 -23.98 0.55
CA LEU A 655 -15.21 -23.43 -0.78
C LEU A 655 -14.57 -24.49 -1.69
N ASP A 656 -15.16 -24.69 -2.86
CA ASP A 656 -14.79 -25.74 -3.81
C ASP A 656 -14.83 -25.19 -5.24
N VAL A 657 -14.04 -25.76 -6.13
CA VAL A 657 -14.11 -25.50 -7.56
C VAL A 657 -15.01 -26.55 -8.20
N LYS A 658 -16.06 -26.09 -8.89
CA LYS A 658 -17.03 -26.96 -9.53
C LYS A 658 -16.34 -27.86 -10.57
N GLY A 659 -16.37 -29.17 -10.31
CA GLY A 659 -16.23 -30.21 -11.31
C GLY A 659 -14.80 -30.74 -11.47
N GLY A 660 -14.69 -32.07 -11.34
CA GLY A 660 -13.60 -32.84 -11.94
C GLY A 660 -13.66 -32.84 -13.47
N ASN A 661 -13.85 -34.00 -14.12
CA ASN A 661 -13.73 -34.16 -15.57
C ASN A 661 -14.90 -33.61 -16.45
N TYR A 662 -15.66 -32.60 -16.02
CA TYR A 662 -16.81 -32.05 -16.78
C TYR A 662 -16.62 -30.57 -17.21
N TYR A 663 -17.48 -30.06 -18.10
CA TYR A 663 -17.28 -28.87 -18.94
C TYR A 663 -17.17 -27.50 -18.23
N ASP A 664 -17.64 -27.35 -16.97
CA ASP A 664 -17.67 -26.06 -16.24
C ASP A 664 -16.56 -25.97 -15.17
N LYS A 665 -15.28 -26.05 -15.55
CA LYS A 665 -14.14 -26.29 -14.63
C LYS A 665 -13.68 -25.11 -13.75
N THR A 666 -14.22 -23.91 -13.93
CA THR A 666 -13.63 -22.70 -13.32
C THR A 666 -14.52 -22.02 -12.31
N HIS A 667 -15.77 -22.45 -12.13
CA HIS A 667 -16.72 -21.79 -11.22
C HIS A 667 -16.49 -22.19 -9.77
N VAL A 668 -16.66 -21.22 -8.86
CA VAL A 668 -16.52 -21.45 -7.43
C VAL A 668 -17.89 -21.69 -6.78
N ILE A 669 -17.98 -22.71 -5.95
CA ILE A 669 -19.17 -23.15 -5.24
C ILE A 669 -18.84 -23.40 -3.77
N VAL A 670 -19.88 -23.60 -2.94
CA VAL A 670 -19.72 -24.27 -1.65
C VAL A 670 -20.16 -25.73 -1.75
N ASN A 671 -19.43 -26.63 -1.08
CA ASN A 671 -19.68 -28.07 -1.13
C ASN A 671 -19.38 -28.71 0.23
N GLN A 672 -19.77 -29.97 0.42
CA GLN A 672 -19.41 -30.73 1.62
C GLN A 672 -17.90 -31.00 1.64
N PRO A 673 -17.25 -30.92 2.82
CA PRO A 673 -15.84 -31.27 2.94
C PRO A 673 -15.63 -32.75 2.61
N LEU A 674 -14.74 -33.01 1.65
CA LEU A 674 -14.34 -34.35 1.23
C LEU A 674 -12.86 -34.55 1.56
N GLU A 675 -12.54 -35.65 2.24
CA GLU A 675 -11.17 -35.96 2.64
C GLU A 675 -10.31 -36.26 1.40
N GLY A 676 -9.17 -35.58 1.26
CA GLY A 676 -8.25 -35.72 0.14
C GLY A 676 -8.65 -35.01 -1.16
N GLU A 677 -9.74 -34.23 -1.16
CA GLU A 677 -10.17 -33.49 -2.35
C GLU A 677 -9.36 -32.19 -2.49
N GLU A 678 -8.35 -32.20 -3.37
CA GLU A 678 -7.46 -31.05 -3.59
C GLU A 678 -8.18 -29.83 -4.19
N THR A 679 -9.34 -29.99 -4.84
CA THR A 679 -10.13 -28.84 -5.35
C THR A 679 -10.71 -27.98 -4.22
N GLN A 680 -10.79 -28.52 -3.00
CA GLN A 680 -11.25 -27.84 -1.80
C GLN A 680 -10.09 -27.23 -0.99
N LYS A 681 -8.85 -27.40 -1.46
CA LYS A 681 -7.65 -26.92 -0.77
C LYS A 681 -7.14 -25.65 -1.42
N TRP A 682 -6.87 -24.66 -0.57
CA TRP A 682 -6.51 -23.31 -0.94
C TRP A 682 -5.26 -22.87 -0.19
N ASP A 683 -4.30 -22.33 -0.91
CA ASP A 683 -3.11 -21.69 -0.36
C ASP A 683 -3.26 -20.17 -0.40
N ILE A 684 -2.85 -19.51 0.68
CA ILE A 684 -2.87 -18.06 0.79
C ILE A 684 -1.47 -17.51 0.54
N GLU A 685 -1.34 -16.71 -0.50
CA GLU A 685 -0.13 -15.92 -0.77
C GLU A 685 -0.32 -14.51 -0.17
N ILE A 686 0.41 -14.18 0.89
CA ILE A 686 0.42 -12.83 1.47
C ILE A 686 1.29 -11.90 0.61
N LEU A 687 0.77 -10.70 0.31
CA LEU A 687 1.36 -9.73 -0.63
C LEU A 687 1.94 -8.47 0.03
#